data_AF-E2ADQ3-F1
#
_entry.id   AF-E2ADQ3-F1
#
_cell.length_a   1.000
_cell.length_b   1.000
_cell.length_c   1.000
_cell.angle_alpha   90.00
_cell.angle_beta   90.00
_cell.angle_gamma   90.00
#
_symmetry.space_group_name_H-M   'P 1'
#
loop_
_entity.id
_entity.type
_entity.pdbx_description
1 polymer ?
#
loop_
_entity_poly.entity_id
_entity_poly.type
_entity_poly.pdbx_seq_one_letter_code
_entity_poly.pdbx_strand_id
1 'polypeptide(L)'
;MELSAKVKMLSLGNNNPSPSKMPVKEIGRGKMHVIKRNGRKEDVHFDKITSRIAKQCYNLDMNYVDPSAVAIQVIRGLYSGVTTVILDNLAAETAATMATNHPDYAILAARIDVSNLHKETKKNFSKVMHDLYHARDSVTNQHTPIINERYYNIIKNNAEKLDSAIIYDRDFSYNYIGFKTLERSYLLKINGKIVERPQHMLMRVAVGIHETDIDKAIETYNYLSERYFTHASPTLFNACTNNQQMSSCFLLTLDNDSIKGIFGTLKKCALISKYAGGIGLNVHCIRAKSTEDNTDTTNGLVSVLKLYNDMAIYVDQGGNKRPGAFAIYLEPWHADIFDFLELRRNIGDGNMRARDLFYGLWIPDLFMERVYNNENWSLMCPHESPGLADVWGDEFKELYIRYEKEGRYKKQVEARAVWVAILRSQVETGTPYMLYKDHCNRKSNHQHIGTIKCSNLCTEVIQYSGPGEVAVCNLASIAVNMFVNTNNKTFDFDKLKTIAKVVTRNLDKVIDVNFYPIVETKTSNQKHRPIGIGIQGLADAFLLMRYPFESKEAKELNIKIFETLYYGALEASCKLAAEKGTYETYEGSPVSKGILQYDMWNVKPTNLWDWDKLKEKIAKHGVRNSLLIAPMPTASTAQILGNNESIEPYTSNIYVRRVLSGEFVIVNPHLLRDLTARGLWDEDMQNEILASFGSVQNIDRIPDDLKVLYKTVWEIPQKVILEMAADRGAFIDQSQSLNVHIGDPTTEKLTSMHFFGWRSGLKTGMYYLRTKPAANPIQFTVDKSKLRNNDSISSASTVNNTPIQSPNKDDDNDNIEKRNQLNQQARGNQRELARAKNLKKTVKKAAAEQDSNKGLSLEARKARDAARMREKQQKKEQEQPDKSKQATR
;
A
#
# COMPACT_ATOMS: atom_id res chain seq x y z
N MET A 1 -55.77 -8.56 7.16
CA MET A 1 -56.32 -8.40 5.80
C MET A 1 -56.74 -6.94 5.74
N GLU A 2 -56.11 -5.98 5.07
CA GLU A 2 -55.31 -5.92 3.85
C GLU A 2 -54.05 -5.08 4.13
N LEU A 3 -52.87 -5.69 4.22
CA LEU A 3 -51.59 -4.98 4.08
C LEU A 3 -50.42 -5.95 3.80
N SER A 4 -50.73 -7.13 3.25
CA SER A 4 -49.76 -8.21 2.97
C SER A 4 -49.55 -8.45 1.47
N ALA A 5 -50.25 -7.71 0.60
CA ALA A 5 -50.25 -7.95 -0.85
C ALA A 5 -49.33 -7.03 -1.68
N LYS A 6 -48.61 -6.07 -1.07
CA LYS A 6 -47.77 -5.09 -1.82
C LYS A 6 -46.27 -5.11 -1.54
N VAL A 7 -45.75 -6.07 -0.75
CA VAL A 7 -44.30 -6.16 -0.44
C VAL A 7 -43.62 -7.38 -1.09
N LYS A 8 -44.32 -8.14 -1.93
CA LYS A 8 -43.79 -9.34 -2.61
C LYS A 8 -43.28 -9.10 -4.04
N MET A 9 -42.79 -7.89 -4.34
CA MET A 9 -42.26 -7.52 -5.67
C MET A 9 -40.86 -6.84 -5.64
N LEU A 10 -40.02 -7.10 -4.64
CA LEU A 10 -38.65 -6.57 -4.60
C LEU A 10 -37.62 -7.58 -4.03
N SER A 11 -37.58 -8.80 -4.58
CA SER A 11 -36.42 -9.69 -4.40
C SER A 11 -36.25 -10.62 -5.59
N LEU A 12 -35.59 -10.15 -6.65
CA LEU A 12 -35.20 -10.99 -7.79
C LEU A 12 -33.71 -11.35 -7.68
N GLY A 13 -33.50 -12.59 -7.20
CA GLY A 13 -32.62 -13.62 -7.75
C GLY A 13 -31.34 -13.22 -8.48
N ASN A 14 -30.22 -13.48 -7.79
CA ASN A 14 -28.96 -13.92 -8.40
C ASN A 14 -29.20 -15.25 -9.16
N ASN A 15 -29.26 -15.20 -10.49
CA ASN A 15 -29.13 -16.37 -11.36
C ASN A 15 -28.00 -16.11 -12.36
N ASN A 16 -26.88 -16.83 -12.20
CA ASN A 16 -25.89 -17.00 -13.26
C ASN A 16 -26.52 -17.84 -14.38
N PRO A 17 -26.52 -17.39 -15.65
CA PRO A 17 -26.87 -18.28 -16.75
C PRO A 17 -25.67 -19.16 -17.10
N SER A 18 -25.90 -20.48 -17.14
CA SER A 18 -25.09 -21.42 -17.92
C SER A 18 -24.99 -20.96 -19.38
N PRO A 19 -23.94 -21.33 -20.15
CA PRO A 19 -23.73 -20.85 -21.50
C PRO A 19 -24.82 -21.38 -22.43
N SER A 20 -25.89 -20.62 -22.60
CA SER A 20 -26.89 -20.86 -23.63
C SER A 20 -26.25 -20.55 -24.98
N LYS A 21 -26.38 -21.48 -25.92
CA LYS A 21 -26.04 -21.28 -27.33
C LYS A 21 -26.63 -19.95 -27.78
N MET A 22 -25.77 -19.03 -28.21
CA MET A 22 -26.17 -17.72 -28.74
C MET A 22 -27.21 -17.92 -29.85
N PRO A 23 -28.32 -17.14 -29.87
CA PRO A 23 -29.13 -17.08 -31.06
C PRO A 23 -28.27 -16.44 -32.15
N VAL A 24 -28.13 -17.14 -33.28
CA VAL A 24 -27.54 -16.57 -34.50
C VAL A 24 -28.41 -15.38 -34.88
N LYS A 25 -27.94 -14.16 -34.58
CA LYS A 25 -28.59 -12.93 -34.99
C LYS A 25 -28.56 -12.87 -36.52
N GLU A 26 -29.73 -12.67 -37.12
CA GLU A 26 -29.82 -12.19 -38.49
C GLU A 26 -28.88 -10.99 -38.66
N ILE A 27 -27.94 -11.10 -39.59
CA ILE A 27 -27.07 -10.00 -40.02
C ILE A 27 -27.98 -9.07 -40.84
N GLY A 28 -28.64 -8.14 -40.16
CA GLY A 28 -29.33 -7.04 -40.82
C GLY A 28 -28.33 -6.25 -41.67
N ARG A 29 -28.66 -6.03 -42.95
CA ARG A 29 -27.93 -5.21 -43.93
C ARG A 29 -27.88 -3.71 -43.53
N GLY A 30 -27.30 -3.37 -42.38
CA GLY A 30 -27.12 -2.00 -41.90
C GLY A 30 -25.64 -1.62 -41.81
N LYS A 31 -25.28 -0.43 -42.30
CA LYS A 31 -23.93 0.11 -42.11
C LYS A 31 -23.61 0.30 -40.62
N MET A 32 -22.40 -0.08 -40.22
CA MET A 32 -21.91 0.10 -38.85
C MET A 32 -21.75 1.59 -38.55
N HIS A 33 -22.35 2.06 -37.45
CA HIS A 33 -22.32 3.47 -37.05
C HIS A 33 -22.00 3.63 -35.56
N VAL A 34 -21.46 4.80 -35.20
CA VAL A 34 -21.24 5.25 -33.82
C VAL A 34 -22.18 6.39 -33.46
N ILE A 35 -22.44 6.55 -32.17
CA ILE A 35 -23.21 7.68 -31.62
C ILE A 35 -22.22 8.71 -31.06
N LYS A 36 -22.19 9.91 -31.65
CA LYS A 36 -21.39 11.03 -31.17
C LYS A 36 -21.90 11.54 -29.82
N ARG A 37 -21.05 12.27 -29.11
CA ARG A 37 -21.39 12.94 -27.84
C ARG A 37 -22.63 13.85 -27.93
N ASN A 38 -22.90 14.43 -29.10
CA ASN A 38 -24.08 15.24 -29.38
C ASN A 38 -25.30 14.42 -29.86
N GLY A 39 -25.27 13.08 -29.75
CA GLY A 39 -26.35 12.18 -30.16
C GLY A 39 -26.40 11.84 -31.66
N ARG A 40 -25.60 12.52 -32.51
CA ARG A 40 -25.60 12.28 -33.96
C ARG A 40 -25.00 10.91 -34.29
N LYS A 41 -25.64 10.16 -35.21
CA LYS A 41 -25.08 8.95 -35.80
C LYS A 41 -24.04 9.30 -36.88
N GLU A 42 -22.91 8.61 -36.87
CA GLU A 42 -21.89 8.71 -37.91
C GLU A 42 -21.39 7.31 -38.28
N ASP A 43 -21.15 7.06 -39.57
CA ASP A 43 -20.59 5.80 -40.04
C ASP A 43 -19.18 5.56 -39.47
N VAL A 44 -18.86 4.31 -39.17
CA VAL A 44 -17.51 3.92 -38.73
C VAL A 44 -16.54 4.02 -39.90
N HIS A 45 -15.52 4.87 -39.77
CA HIS A 45 -14.42 4.97 -40.73
C HIS A 45 -13.10 4.64 -40.04
N PHE A 46 -12.37 3.66 -40.59
CA PHE A 46 -11.06 3.26 -40.10
C PHE A 46 -10.10 4.46 -40.04
N ASP A 47 -9.97 5.21 -41.13
CA ASP A 47 -9.06 6.35 -41.23
C ASP A 47 -9.33 7.43 -40.18
N LYS A 48 -10.59 7.63 -39.79
CA LYS A 48 -10.96 8.60 -38.74
C LYS A 48 -10.49 8.13 -37.35
N ILE A 49 -10.62 6.83 -37.06
CA ILE A 49 -10.15 6.24 -35.80
C ILE A 49 -8.62 6.30 -35.75
N THR A 50 -7.96 5.82 -36.80
CA THR A 50 -6.49 5.83 -36.92
C THR A 50 -5.93 7.24 -36.82
N SER A 51 -6.48 8.21 -37.56
CA SER A 51 -6.05 9.62 -37.50
C SER A 51 -6.18 10.19 -36.09
N ARG A 52 -7.22 9.81 -35.36
CA ARG A 52 -7.41 10.27 -33.98
C ARG A 52 -6.35 9.71 -33.03
N ILE A 53 -6.01 8.43 -33.15
CA ILE A 53 -4.97 7.78 -32.35
C ILE A 53 -3.60 8.35 -32.72
N ALA A 54 -3.31 8.50 -34.02
CA ALA A 54 -2.05 9.07 -34.52
C ALA A 54 -1.77 10.48 -33.98
N LYS A 55 -2.80 11.33 -33.83
CA LYS A 55 -2.67 12.66 -33.20
C LYS A 55 -2.18 12.62 -31.75
N GLN A 56 -2.33 11.49 -31.05
CA GLN A 56 -1.85 11.31 -29.68
C GLN A 56 -0.42 10.73 -29.61
N CYS A 57 0.20 10.44 -30.75
CA CYS A 57 1.51 9.77 -30.81
C CYS A 57 2.72 10.72 -30.90
N TYR A 58 2.56 12.01 -30.59
CA TYR A 58 3.66 12.98 -30.63
C TYR A 58 4.79 12.59 -29.64
N ASN A 59 6.04 12.67 -30.06
CA ASN A 59 7.22 12.31 -29.26
C ASN A 59 7.18 10.87 -28.68
N LEU A 60 6.45 9.95 -29.33
CA LEU A 60 6.54 8.51 -29.05
C LEU A 60 7.44 7.85 -30.11
N ASP A 61 8.03 6.70 -29.79
CA ASP A 61 8.82 5.94 -30.75
C ASP A 61 7.92 5.25 -31.78
N MET A 62 7.78 5.88 -32.95
CA MET A 62 6.94 5.40 -34.05
C MET A 62 7.51 4.17 -34.76
N ASN A 63 8.74 3.74 -34.47
CA ASN A 63 9.25 2.46 -34.96
C ASN A 63 8.55 1.27 -34.28
N TYR A 64 8.03 1.48 -33.06
CA TYR A 64 7.34 0.46 -32.28
C TYR A 64 5.85 0.75 -32.09
N VAL A 65 5.46 2.03 -32.02
CA VAL A 65 4.07 2.44 -31.86
C VAL A 65 3.39 2.58 -33.22
N ASP A 66 2.49 1.65 -33.54
CA ASP A 66 1.62 1.71 -34.71
C ASP A 66 0.15 2.06 -34.32
N PRO A 67 -0.36 3.26 -34.65
CA PRO A 67 -1.75 3.64 -34.47
C PRO A 67 -2.74 2.79 -35.25
N SER A 68 -2.32 2.25 -36.40
CA SER A 68 -3.16 1.43 -37.29
C SER A 68 -3.42 0.08 -36.65
N ALA A 69 -2.40 -0.55 -36.08
CA ALA A 69 -2.54 -1.78 -35.30
C ALA A 69 -3.57 -1.62 -34.16
N VAL A 70 -3.53 -0.52 -33.42
CA VAL A 70 -4.53 -0.22 -32.37
C VAL A 70 -5.92 -0.10 -33.00
N ALA A 71 -6.07 0.69 -34.06
CA ALA A 71 -7.36 0.91 -34.72
C ALA A 71 -7.97 -0.41 -35.27
N ILE A 72 -7.15 -1.31 -35.82
CA ILE A 72 -7.60 -2.62 -36.31
C ILE A 72 -8.19 -3.44 -35.16
N GLN A 73 -7.50 -3.50 -34.02
CA GLN A 73 -7.99 -4.24 -32.84
C GLN A 73 -9.27 -3.62 -32.28
N VAL A 74 -9.35 -2.29 -32.22
CA VAL A 74 -10.56 -1.57 -31.76
C VAL A 74 -11.78 -1.88 -32.62
N ILE A 75 -11.63 -1.89 -33.96
CA ILE A 75 -12.75 -2.18 -34.87
C ILE A 75 -13.26 -3.61 -34.68
N ARG A 76 -12.39 -4.58 -34.40
CA ARG A 76 -12.80 -5.97 -34.15
C ARG A 76 -13.70 -6.11 -32.92
N GLY A 77 -13.51 -5.25 -31.91
CA GLY A 77 -14.34 -5.22 -30.69
C GLY A 77 -15.60 -4.37 -30.81
N LEU A 78 -15.86 -3.74 -31.96
CA LEU A 78 -16.88 -2.71 -32.12
C LEU A 78 -18.24 -3.29 -32.52
N TYR A 79 -19.32 -2.76 -31.94
CA TYR A 79 -20.69 -3.05 -32.35
C TYR A 79 -21.43 -1.78 -32.78
N SER A 80 -22.37 -1.92 -33.72
CA SER A 80 -23.12 -0.77 -34.23
C SER A 80 -23.96 -0.11 -33.14
N GLY A 81 -23.91 1.22 -33.06
CA GLY A 81 -24.58 2.02 -32.03
C GLY A 81 -23.71 2.33 -30.81
N VAL A 82 -22.45 1.88 -30.78
CA VAL A 82 -21.50 2.25 -29.70
C VAL A 82 -21.30 3.76 -29.64
N THR A 83 -21.17 4.33 -28.43
CA THR A 83 -20.91 5.76 -28.28
C THR A 83 -19.43 6.06 -28.51
N THR A 84 -19.13 7.28 -29.00
CA THR A 84 -17.74 7.72 -29.19
C THR A 84 -16.91 7.76 -27.89
N VAL A 85 -17.55 7.81 -26.72
CA VAL A 85 -16.87 7.72 -25.41
C VAL A 85 -16.42 6.29 -25.13
N ILE A 86 -17.30 5.31 -25.34
CA ILE A 86 -16.97 3.89 -25.20
C ILE A 86 -15.89 3.49 -26.21
N LEU A 87 -15.96 4.03 -27.44
CA LEU A 87 -14.94 3.81 -28.46
C LEU A 87 -13.55 4.31 -28.01
N ASP A 88 -13.48 5.52 -27.44
CA ASP A 88 -12.22 6.08 -26.97
C ASP A 88 -11.64 5.27 -25.79
N ASN A 89 -12.51 4.83 -24.85
CA ASN A 89 -12.09 3.96 -23.74
C ASN A 89 -11.56 2.62 -24.26
N LEU A 90 -12.25 2.00 -25.24
CA LEU A 90 -11.79 0.75 -25.84
C LEU A 90 -10.43 0.93 -26.54
N ALA A 91 -10.22 2.06 -27.21
CA ALA A 91 -8.93 2.38 -27.83
C ALA A 91 -7.82 2.56 -26.80
N ALA A 92 -8.10 3.21 -25.67
CA ALA A 92 -7.14 3.34 -24.58
C ALA A 92 -6.82 1.98 -23.94
N GLU A 93 -7.83 1.14 -23.67
CA GLU A 93 -7.65 -0.22 -23.13
C GLU A 93 -6.83 -1.10 -24.08
N THR A 94 -7.13 -1.04 -25.38
CA THR A 94 -6.39 -1.76 -26.42
C THR A 94 -4.95 -1.28 -26.51
N ALA A 95 -4.70 0.03 -26.48
CA ALA A 95 -3.33 0.53 -26.43
C ALA A 95 -2.60 0.09 -25.15
N ALA A 96 -3.30 0.03 -24.01
CA ALA A 96 -2.71 -0.39 -22.74
C ALA A 96 -2.31 -1.88 -22.73
N THR A 97 -3.05 -2.77 -23.41
CA THR A 97 -2.63 -4.18 -23.54
C THR A 97 -1.39 -4.34 -24.41
N MET A 98 -1.15 -3.41 -25.34
CA MET A 98 0.05 -3.36 -26.18
C MET A 98 1.28 -2.77 -25.46
N ALA A 99 1.14 -2.33 -24.21
CA ALA A 99 2.27 -1.83 -23.41
C ALA A 99 3.36 -2.89 -23.13
N THR A 100 3.04 -4.18 -23.29
CA THR A 100 4.04 -5.25 -23.25
C THR A 100 4.98 -5.22 -24.45
N ASN A 101 4.57 -4.63 -25.58
CA ASN A 101 5.40 -4.57 -26.78
C ASN A 101 6.39 -3.40 -26.70
N HIS A 102 5.95 -2.24 -26.21
CA HIS A 102 6.78 -1.05 -26.00
C HIS A 102 6.13 -0.14 -24.95
N PRO A 103 6.88 0.51 -24.03
CA PRO A 103 6.30 1.24 -22.92
C PRO A 103 5.53 2.50 -23.36
N ASP A 104 5.82 3.04 -24.55
CA ASP A 104 5.13 4.21 -25.09
C ASP A 104 3.65 3.94 -25.41
N TYR A 105 3.26 2.67 -25.60
CA TYR A 105 1.84 2.30 -25.71
C TYR A 105 1.05 2.61 -24.43
N ALA A 106 1.68 2.51 -23.24
CA ALA A 106 1.06 2.91 -21.99
C ALA A 106 0.85 4.44 -21.89
N ILE A 107 1.74 5.21 -22.52
CA ILE A 107 1.60 6.67 -22.65
C ILE A 107 0.48 6.98 -23.66
N LEU A 108 0.49 6.34 -24.83
CA LEU A 108 -0.57 6.50 -25.84
C LEU A 108 -1.95 6.20 -25.26
N ALA A 109 -2.10 5.09 -24.54
CA ALA A 109 -3.32 4.73 -23.84
C ALA A 109 -3.80 5.84 -22.90
N ALA A 110 -2.90 6.38 -22.06
CA ALA A 110 -3.21 7.49 -21.18
C ALA A 110 -3.66 8.73 -21.95
N ARG A 111 -2.98 9.08 -23.05
CA ARG A 111 -3.29 10.26 -23.85
C ARG A 111 -4.66 10.17 -24.54
N ILE A 112 -5.05 8.98 -25.01
CA ILE A 112 -6.38 8.74 -25.56
C ILE A 112 -7.45 9.00 -24.49
N ASP A 113 -7.24 8.48 -23.29
CA ASP A 113 -8.15 8.65 -22.15
C ASP A 113 -8.21 10.09 -21.64
N VAL A 114 -7.07 10.76 -21.52
CA VAL A 114 -7.01 12.18 -21.16
C VAL A 114 -7.74 13.03 -22.20
N SER A 115 -7.54 12.76 -23.49
CA SER A 115 -8.26 13.42 -24.58
C SER A 115 -9.77 13.17 -24.49
N ASN A 116 -10.19 11.96 -24.09
CA ASN A 116 -11.58 11.63 -23.84
C ASN A 116 -12.15 12.45 -22.65
N LEU A 117 -11.45 12.46 -21.52
CA LEU A 117 -11.82 13.24 -20.33
C LEU A 117 -11.93 14.74 -20.64
N HIS A 118 -11.01 15.28 -21.43
CA HIS A 118 -11.03 16.70 -21.83
C HIS A 118 -12.28 17.05 -22.65
N LYS A 119 -12.83 16.11 -23.42
CA LYS A 119 -14.08 16.32 -24.16
C LYS A 119 -15.33 16.25 -23.28
N GLU A 120 -15.24 15.58 -22.13
CA GLU A 120 -16.34 15.40 -21.18
C GLU A 120 -16.34 16.43 -20.02
N THR A 121 -15.29 17.24 -19.92
CA THR A 121 -15.07 18.21 -18.83
C THR A 121 -14.94 19.63 -19.34
N LYS A 122 -15.36 20.61 -18.54
CA LYS A 122 -15.14 22.03 -18.84
C LYS A 122 -13.64 22.34 -18.84
N LYS A 123 -13.19 23.23 -19.72
CA LYS A 123 -11.78 23.63 -19.79
C LYS A 123 -11.40 24.47 -18.56
N ASN A 124 -12.05 25.61 -18.34
CA ASN A 124 -11.65 26.58 -17.32
C ASN A 124 -11.83 26.04 -15.89
N PHE A 125 -10.82 26.21 -15.05
CA PHE A 125 -10.79 25.73 -13.66
C PHE A 125 -11.84 26.45 -12.81
N SER A 126 -11.91 27.78 -12.88
CA SER A 126 -12.88 28.59 -12.14
C SER A 126 -14.34 28.15 -12.37
N LYS A 127 -14.68 27.77 -13.61
CA LYS A 127 -16.01 27.26 -13.97
C LYS A 127 -16.30 25.89 -13.37
N VAL A 128 -15.31 25.00 -13.30
CA VAL A 128 -15.46 23.69 -12.64
C VAL A 128 -15.64 23.89 -11.14
N MET A 129 -14.89 24.79 -10.52
CA MET A 129 -15.03 25.11 -9.08
C MET A 129 -16.38 25.75 -8.77
N HIS A 130 -16.90 26.59 -9.67
CA HIS A 130 -18.26 27.11 -9.60
C HIS A 130 -19.31 25.98 -9.63
N ASP A 131 -19.19 25.01 -10.56
CA ASP A 131 -20.11 23.87 -10.63
C ASP A 131 -20.04 23.00 -9.36
N LEU A 132 -18.84 22.77 -8.81
CA LEU A 132 -18.64 22.00 -7.58
C LEU A 132 -19.21 22.71 -6.35
N TYR A 133 -19.13 24.04 -6.29
CA TYR A 133 -19.75 24.84 -5.23
C TYR A 133 -21.27 24.83 -5.36
N HIS A 134 -21.82 25.00 -6.57
CA HIS A 134 -23.26 25.01 -6.82
C HIS A 134 -23.87 23.62 -7.06
N ALA A 135 -23.14 22.55 -6.74
CA ALA A 135 -23.61 21.18 -6.92
C ALA A 135 -24.92 20.94 -6.16
N ARG A 136 -25.81 20.17 -6.77
CA ARG A 136 -27.10 19.78 -6.20
C ARG A 136 -27.25 18.27 -6.28
N ASP A 137 -27.82 17.71 -5.23
CA ASP A 137 -28.17 16.30 -5.19
C ASP A 137 -29.21 15.98 -6.27
N SER A 138 -28.96 14.94 -7.07
CA SER A 138 -29.80 14.63 -8.22
C SER A 138 -31.23 14.21 -7.88
N VAL A 139 -31.49 13.80 -6.63
CA VAL A 139 -32.80 13.28 -6.20
C VAL A 139 -33.58 14.35 -5.44
N THR A 140 -32.94 14.97 -4.45
CA THR A 140 -33.56 15.95 -3.54
C THR A 140 -33.46 17.40 -4.04
N ASN A 141 -32.62 17.66 -5.04
CA ASN A 141 -32.29 18.99 -5.56
C ASN A 141 -31.76 19.97 -4.49
N GLN A 142 -31.38 19.46 -3.32
CA GLN A 142 -30.76 20.25 -2.26
C GLN A 142 -29.36 20.68 -2.69
N HIS A 143 -28.98 21.90 -2.32
CA HIS A 143 -27.64 22.42 -2.54
C HIS A 143 -26.65 21.66 -1.65
N THR A 144 -25.75 20.93 -2.29
CA THR A 144 -24.75 20.06 -1.65
C THR A 144 -23.36 20.45 -2.14
N PRO A 145 -22.84 21.61 -1.69
CA PRO A 145 -21.54 22.10 -2.13
C PRO A 145 -20.45 21.07 -1.82
N ILE A 146 -19.59 20.77 -2.79
CA ILE A 146 -18.43 19.89 -2.58
C ILE A 146 -17.23 20.73 -2.10
N ILE A 147 -17.06 21.92 -2.70
CA ILE A 147 -16.03 22.90 -2.35
C ILE A 147 -16.60 23.86 -1.29
N ASN A 148 -15.77 24.24 -0.32
CA ASN A 148 -16.15 25.20 0.71
C ASN A 148 -16.23 26.64 0.14
N GLU A 149 -17.20 27.41 0.62
CA GLU A 149 -17.47 28.78 0.19
C GLU A 149 -16.24 29.69 0.24
N ARG A 150 -15.40 29.56 1.27
CA ARG A 150 -14.18 30.34 1.43
C ARG A 150 -13.25 30.18 0.23
N TYR A 151 -12.96 28.94 -0.16
CA TYR A 151 -12.06 28.66 -1.29
C TYR A 151 -12.72 28.99 -2.62
N TYR A 152 -14.02 28.76 -2.76
CA TYR A 152 -14.76 29.20 -3.94
C TYR A 152 -14.61 30.72 -4.17
N ASN A 153 -14.75 31.54 -3.12
CA ASN A 153 -14.58 32.98 -3.21
C ASN A 153 -13.14 33.40 -3.55
N ILE A 154 -12.13 32.75 -2.97
CA ILE A 154 -10.72 32.97 -3.33
C ILE A 154 -10.49 32.67 -4.82
N ILE A 155 -10.98 31.53 -5.30
CA ILE A 155 -10.81 31.10 -6.70
C ILE A 155 -11.56 32.05 -7.64
N LYS A 156 -12.81 32.42 -7.31
CA LYS A 156 -13.63 33.33 -8.09
C LYS A 156 -12.96 34.70 -8.23
N ASN A 157 -12.43 35.25 -7.15
CA ASN A 157 -11.80 36.57 -7.13
C ASN A 157 -10.46 36.61 -7.88
N ASN A 158 -9.82 35.45 -8.07
CA ASN A 158 -8.52 35.32 -8.75
C ASN A 158 -8.61 34.47 -10.02
N ALA A 159 -9.80 34.33 -10.61
CA ALA A 159 -10.10 33.37 -11.65
C ALA A 159 -9.20 33.53 -12.89
N GLU A 160 -8.98 34.76 -13.36
CA GLU A 160 -8.15 35.04 -14.53
C GLU A 160 -6.71 34.57 -14.35
N LYS A 161 -6.09 34.89 -13.20
CA LYS A 161 -4.71 34.52 -12.89
C LYS A 161 -4.56 33.00 -12.68
N LEU A 162 -5.52 32.36 -12.02
CA LEU A 162 -5.50 30.92 -11.79
C LEU A 162 -5.78 30.11 -13.06
N ASP A 163 -6.76 30.53 -13.87
CA ASP A 163 -7.12 29.85 -15.12
C ASP A 163 -5.98 29.95 -16.16
N SER A 164 -5.29 31.09 -16.24
CA SER A 164 -4.17 31.30 -17.18
C SER A 164 -2.88 30.60 -16.76
N ALA A 165 -2.68 30.34 -15.46
CA ALA A 165 -1.52 29.61 -14.97
C ALA A 165 -1.56 28.10 -15.30
N ILE A 166 -2.74 27.54 -15.58
CA ILE A 166 -2.90 26.10 -15.81
C ILE A 166 -2.43 25.69 -17.20
N ILE A 167 -1.55 24.68 -17.25
CA ILE A 167 -1.05 24.07 -18.47
C ILE A 167 -1.69 22.69 -18.66
N TYR A 168 -2.76 22.61 -19.46
CA TYR A 168 -3.51 21.36 -19.69
C TYR A 168 -2.70 20.28 -20.42
N ASP A 169 -1.64 20.65 -21.14
CA ASP A 169 -0.78 19.68 -21.82
C ASP A 169 -0.04 18.76 -20.81
N ARG A 170 0.12 19.21 -19.56
CA ARG A 170 0.69 18.40 -18.48
C ARG A 170 -0.18 17.18 -18.12
N ASP A 171 -1.48 17.18 -18.44
CA ASP A 171 -2.34 15.99 -18.27
C ASP A 171 -1.88 14.80 -19.14
N PHE A 172 -1.21 15.06 -20.26
CA PHE A 172 -0.73 14.01 -21.17
C PHE A 172 0.62 13.40 -20.74
N SER A 173 1.16 13.81 -19.60
CA SER A 173 2.40 13.28 -19.03
C SER A 173 2.18 12.01 -18.18
N TYR A 174 0.95 11.75 -17.75
CA TYR A 174 0.61 10.56 -16.97
C TYR A 174 0.67 9.29 -17.84
N ASN A 175 1.01 8.16 -17.22
CA ASN A 175 0.79 6.85 -17.83
C ASN A 175 -0.64 6.36 -17.55
N TYR A 176 -1.06 5.30 -18.26
CA TYR A 176 -2.44 4.82 -18.21
C TYR A 176 -2.90 4.43 -16.79
N ILE A 177 -2.03 3.76 -16.03
CA ILE A 177 -2.35 3.28 -14.67
C ILE A 177 -2.47 4.44 -13.70
N GLY A 178 -1.56 5.41 -13.78
CA GLY A 178 -1.60 6.62 -12.97
C GLY A 178 -2.86 7.43 -13.25
N PHE A 179 -3.22 7.59 -14.52
CA PHE A 179 -4.44 8.28 -14.91
C PHE A 179 -5.71 7.54 -14.45
N LYS A 180 -5.80 6.21 -14.61
CA LYS A 180 -6.92 5.41 -14.11
C LYS A 180 -7.06 5.47 -12.59
N THR A 181 -5.93 5.55 -11.89
CA THR A 181 -5.91 5.76 -10.44
C THR A 181 -6.54 7.10 -10.07
N LEU A 182 -6.20 8.17 -10.80
CA LEU A 182 -6.82 9.50 -10.63
C LEU A 182 -8.33 9.47 -10.90
N GLU A 183 -8.77 8.92 -12.04
CA GLU A 183 -10.20 8.84 -12.41
C GLU A 183 -11.05 8.08 -11.39
N ARG A 184 -10.49 7.00 -10.83
CA ARG A 184 -11.21 6.14 -9.90
C ARG A 184 -11.52 6.89 -8.61
N SER A 185 -10.52 7.56 -8.02
CA SER A 185 -10.58 7.96 -6.60
C SER A 185 -10.27 9.43 -6.32
N TYR A 186 -9.56 10.15 -7.19
CA TYR A 186 -9.02 11.49 -6.88
C TYR A 186 -9.76 12.65 -7.53
N LEU A 187 -10.24 12.47 -8.76
CA LEU A 187 -10.95 13.54 -9.46
C LEU A 187 -12.38 13.67 -8.91
N LEU A 188 -12.77 14.89 -8.53
CA LEU A 188 -14.11 15.13 -7.97
C LEU A 188 -15.20 14.87 -9.01
N LYS A 189 -16.34 14.38 -8.50
CA LYS A 189 -17.50 13.96 -9.29
C LYS A 189 -18.74 14.71 -8.83
N ILE A 190 -19.61 15.07 -9.76
CA ILE A 190 -20.98 15.54 -9.49
C ILE A 190 -21.93 14.45 -9.99
N ASN A 191 -22.78 13.93 -9.11
CA ASN A 191 -23.76 12.89 -9.43
C ASN A 191 -23.14 11.69 -10.18
N GLY A 192 -21.95 11.26 -9.74
CA GLY A 192 -21.20 10.15 -10.33
C GLY A 192 -20.37 10.49 -11.57
N LYS A 193 -20.55 11.66 -12.21
CA LYS A 193 -19.77 12.10 -13.37
C LYS A 193 -18.54 12.89 -12.95
N ILE A 194 -17.37 12.56 -13.49
CA ILE A 194 -16.13 13.32 -13.28
C ILE A 194 -16.26 14.71 -13.89
N VAL A 195 -15.94 15.74 -13.11
CA VAL A 195 -15.95 17.14 -13.57
C VAL A 195 -14.58 17.80 -13.54
N GLU A 196 -13.66 17.30 -12.70
CA GLU A 196 -12.28 17.78 -12.63
C GLU A 196 -11.36 17.08 -13.64
N ARG A 197 -10.44 17.84 -14.22
CA ARG A 197 -9.21 17.34 -14.84
C ARG A 197 -8.10 17.20 -13.80
N PRO A 198 -7.03 16.42 -14.06
CA PRO A 198 -5.89 16.37 -13.15
C PRO A 198 -5.31 17.75 -12.83
N GLN A 199 -5.14 18.63 -13.83
CA GLN A 199 -4.69 20.00 -13.57
C GLN A 199 -5.62 20.80 -12.63
N HIS A 200 -6.95 20.58 -12.72
CA HIS A 200 -7.90 21.25 -11.82
C HIS A 200 -7.72 20.78 -10.39
N MET A 201 -7.56 19.46 -10.18
CA MET A 201 -7.27 18.89 -8.87
C MET A 201 -5.97 19.46 -8.28
N LEU A 202 -4.90 19.55 -9.08
CA LEU A 202 -3.62 20.10 -8.61
C LEU A 202 -3.69 21.58 -8.25
N MET A 203 -4.38 22.40 -9.06
CA MET A 203 -4.59 23.81 -8.73
C MET A 203 -5.48 23.98 -7.50
N ARG A 204 -6.53 23.17 -7.36
CA ARG A 204 -7.36 23.11 -6.16
C ARG A 204 -6.52 22.79 -4.91
N VAL A 205 -5.65 21.79 -5.00
CA VAL A 205 -4.74 21.45 -3.90
C VAL A 205 -3.84 22.62 -3.53
N ALA A 206 -3.24 23.28 -4.52
CA ALA A 206 -2.37 24.42 -4.27
C ALA A 206 -3.12 25.60 -3.63
N VAL A 207 -4.32 25.93 -4.11
CA VAL A 207 -5.17 26.98 -3.50
C VAL A 207 -5.63 26.57 -2.09
N GLY A 208 -5.95 25.30 -1.85
CA GLY A 208 -6.36 24.81 -0.53
C GLY A 208 -5.25 24.93 0.53
N ILE A 209 -3.99 24.88 0.11
CA ILE A 209 -2.82 25.03 0.98
C ILE A 209 -2.43 26.50 1.16
N HIS A 210 -2.41 27.29 0.07
CA HIS A 210 -1.85 28.64 0.09
C HIS A 210 -2.91 29.75 0.25
N GLU A 211 -4.20 29.41 0.11
CA GLU A 211 -5.34 30.31 0.28
C GLU A 211 -5.22 31.56 -0.60
N THR A 212 -5.09 32.75 -0.01
CA THR A 212 -5.00 34.03 -0.72
C THR A 212 -3.61 34.33 -1.28
N ASP A 213 -2.59 33.53 -0.94
CA ASP A 213 -1.22 33.65 -1.46
C ASP A 213 -1.11 32.97 -2.83
N ILE A 214 -1.67 33.62 -3.85
CA ILE A 214 -1.82 33.08 -5.20
C ILE A 214 -0.46 32.80 -5.87
N ASP A 215 0.57 33.60 -5.59
CA ASP A 215 1.90 33.37 -6.15
C ASP A 215 2.51 32.06 -5.63
N LYS A 216 2.32 31.77 -4.33
CA LYS A 216 2.73 30.46 -3.78
C LYS A 216 1.82 29.32 -4.20
N ALA A 217 0.53 29.57 -4.42
CA ALA A 217 -0.34 28.57 -5.04
C ALA A 217 0.17 28.19 -6.44
N ILE A 218 0.56 29.16 -7.27
CA ILE A 218 1.10 28.90 -8.62
C ILE A 218 2.47 28.22 -8.56
N GLU A 219 3.36 28.62 -7.63
CA GLU A 219 4.66 27.94 -7.38
C GLU A 219 4.43 26.45 -7.10
N THR A 220 3.53 26.14 -6.16
CA THR A 220 3.19 24.76 -5.79
C THR A 220 2.51 24.01 -6.93
N TYR A 221 1.56 24.62 -7.63
CA TYR A 221 0.89 24.03 -8.79
C TYR A 221 1.89 23.62 -9.87
N ASN A 222 2.87 24.48 -10.19
CA ASN A 222 3.87 24.17 -11.20
C ASN A 222 4.70 22.95 -10.80
N TYR A 223 5.22 22.91 -9.58
CA TYR A 223 6.01 21.76 -9.13
C TYR A 223 5.21 20.47 -8.97
N LEU A 224 3.94 20.54 -8.57
CA LEU A 224 3.03 19.40 -8.54
C LEU A 224 2.74 18.86 -9.95
N SER A 225 2.41 19.75 -10.89
CA SER A 225 2.03 19.38 -12.26
C SER A 225 3.22 18.97 -13.13
N GLU A 226 4.43 19.43 -12.80
CA GLU A 226 5.70 18.95 -13.35
C GLU A 226 6.21 17.69 -12.66
N ARG A 227 5.49 17.19 -11.64
CA ARG A 227 5.72 15.93 -10.93
C ARG A 227 6.98 15.89 -10.05
N TYR A 228 7.53 17.03 -9.64
CA TYR A 228 8.68 17.07 -8.72
C TYR A 228 8.34 16.49 -7.35
N PHE A 229 7.10 16.68 -6.90
CA PHE A 229 6.59 16.08 -5.67
C PHE A 229 5.08 15.91 -5.76
N THR A 230 4.51 15.23 -4.77
CA THR A 230 3.06 15.19 -4.55
C THR A 230 2.76 15.20 -3.05
N HIS A 231 1.65 15.84 -2.68
CA HIS A 231 1.09 15.67 -1.35
C HIS A 231 0.45 14.28 -1.19
N ALA A 232 0.26 13.85 0.05
CA ALA A 232 -0.40 12.60 0.36
C ALA A 232 -1.87 12.61 -0.08
N SER A 233 -2.44 11.42 -0.24
CA SER A 233 -3.79 11.27 -0.80
C SER A 233 -4.88 12.05 -0.05
N PRO A 234 -4.91 12.13 1.30
CA PRO A 234 -5.91 12.93 1.99
C PRO A 234 -5.88 14.41 1.59
N THR A 235 -4.69 14.99 1.39
CA THR A 235 -4.55 16.34 0.84
C THR A 235 -5.13 16.44 -0.57
N LEU A 236 -4.80 15.50 -1.46
CA LEU A 236 -5.30 15.48 -2.84
C LEU A 236 -6.83 15.34 -2.91
N PHE A 237 -7.41 14.51 -2.02
CA PHE A 237 -8.85 14.27 -1.95
C PHE A 237 -9.61 15.49 -1.42
N ASN A 238 -9.10 16.12 -0.36
CA ASN A 238 -9.93 16.97 0.49
C ASN A 238 -9.58 18.46 0.43
N ALA A 239 -8.46 18.86 -0.19
CA ALA A 239 -8.14 20.27 -0.38
C ALA A 239 -9.29 21.03 -1.08
N CYS A 240 -9.61 22.21 -0.56
CA CYS A 240 -10.76 23.07 -0.81
C CYS A 240 -12.14 22.51 -0.49
N THR A 241 -12.28 21.26 -0.05
CA THR A 241 -13.62 20.69 0.26
C THR A 241 -14.15 21.19 1.61
N ASN A 242 -15.45 20.96 1.88
CA ASN A 242 -16.06 21.34 3.16
C ASN A 242 -15.36 20.76 4.39
N ASN A 243 -14.88 19.53 4.29
CA ASN A 243 -14.13 18.86 5.34
C ASN A 243 -12.69 18.62 4.83
N GLN A 244 -11.90 19.69 4.80
CA GLN A 244 -10.50 19.68 4.36
C GLN A 244 -9.59 18.95 5.37
N GLN A 245 -9.83 17.66 5.60
CA GLN A 245 -8.96 16.81 6.38
C GLN A 245 -7.81 16.34 5.46
N MET A 246 -6.61 16.84 5.69
CA MET A 246 -5.45 16.65 4.81
C MET A 246 -4.34 15.81 5.43
N SER A 247 -4.40 15.56 6.74
CA SER A 247 -3.41 14.75 7.47
C SER A 247 -3.67 13.26 7.28
N SER A 248 -2.62 12.44 7.21
CA SER A 248 -2.76 11.03 6.82
C SER A 248 -2.83 10.04 7.98
N CYS A 249 -2.11 10.33 9.06
CA CYS A 249 -1.91 9.37 10.15
C CYS A 249 -2.08 10.03 11.51
N PHE A 250 -2.56 9.24 12.46
CA PHE A 250 -2.84 9.65 13.82
C PHE A 250 -2.26 8.65 14.81
N LEU A 251 -1.63 9.13 15.88
CA LEU A 251 -1.06 8.27 16.94
C LEU A 251 -1.77 8.56 18.25
N LEU A 252 -2.35 7.52 18.83
CA LEU A 252 -3.16 7.59 20.04
C LEU A 252 -2.49 6.80 21.17
N THR A 253 -2.59 7.37 22.36
CA THR A 253 -2.40 6.68 23.63
C THR A 253 -3.78 6.44 24.24
N LEU A 254 -4.02 5.23 24.73
CA LEU A 254 -5.24 4.91 25.44
C LEU A 254 -5.36 5.80 26.69
N ASP A 255 -6.48 6.51 26.85
CA ASP A 255 -6.65 7.54 27.89
C ASP A 255 -6.37 7.02 29.31
N ASN A 256 -6.91 5.84 29.65
CA ASN A 256 -6.60 5.10 30.87
C ASN A 256 -7.13 3.65 30.78
N ASP A 257 -6.66 2.80 31.70
CA ASP A 257 -7.12 1.41 31.87
C ASP A 257 -8.47 1.34 32.61
N SER A 258 -9.50 1.88 31.98
CA SER A 258 -10.90 1.81 32.45
C SER A 258 -11.86 1.71 31.27
N ILE A 259 -13.09 1.27 31.51
CA ILE A 259 -14.15 1.26 30.49
C ILE A 259 -14.33 2.66 29.86
N LYS A 260 -14.29 3.72 30.66
CA LYS A 260 -14.40 5.10 30.16
C LYS A 260 -13.25 5.46 29.22
N GLY A 261 -12.02 5.09 29.56
CA GLY A 261 -10.84 5.34 28.71
C GLY A 261 -10.87 4.52 27.43
N ILE A 262 -11.25 3.25 27.52
CA ILE A 262 -11.34 2.33 26.38
C ILE A 262 -12.38 2.82 25.37
N PHE A 263 -13.62 3.12 25.80
CA PHE A 263 -14.67 3.60 24.90
C PHE A 263 -14.44 5.05 24.44
N GLY A 264 -13.84 5.89 25.28
CA GLY A 264 -13.43 7.24 24.90
C GLY A 264 -12.42 7.23 23.75
N THR A 265 -11.41 6.37 23.84
CA THR A 265 -10.41 6.17 22.79
C THR A 265 -11.03 5.53 21.54
N LEU A 266 -11.94 4.57 21.68
CA LEU A 266 -12.65 3.96 20.56
C LEU A 266 -13.48 5.00 19.77
N LYS A 267 -14.15 5.92 20.48
CA LYS A 267 -14.86 7.06 19.86
C LYS A 267 -13.90 7.96 19.10
N LYS A 268 -12.72 8.27 19.65
CA LYS A 268 -11.68 9.05 18.95
C LYS A 268 -11.23 8.35 17.66
N CYS A 269 -10.94 7.05 17.73
CA CYS A 269 -10.58 6.23 16.56
C CYS A 269 -11.67 6.25 15.49
N ALA A 270 -12.94 6.12 15.89
CA ALA A 270 -14.08 6.17 14.97
C ALA A 270 -14.18 7.51 14.22
N LEU A 271 -14.05 8.63 14.94
CA LEU A 271 -14.12 9.97 14.36
C LEU A 271 -12.96 10.23 13.40
N ILE A 272 -11.76 9.75 13.73
CA ILE A 272 -10.58 9.85 12.85
C ILE A 272 -10.77 8.98 11.59
N SER A 273 -11.17 7.72 11.75
CA SER A 273 -11.35 6.78 10.62
C SER A 273 -12.43 7.27 9.64
N LYS A 274 -13.50 7.91 10.14
CA LYS A 274 -14.56 8.50 9.31
C LYS A 274 -14.02 9.43 8.24
N TYR A 275 -12.95 10.17 8.54
CA TYR A 275 -12.30 11.10 7.61
C TYR A 275 -11.00 10.53 6.99
N ALA A 276 -10.90 9.20 6.88
CA ALA A 276 -9.80 8.50 6.22
C ALA A 276 -8.41 8.62 6.87
N GLY A 277 -8.37 8.86 8.19
CA GLY A 277 -7.14 8.80 8.97
C GLY A 277 -6.73 7.36 9.31
N GLY A 278 -5.49 6.99 9.00
CA GLY A 278 -4.88 5.75 9.51
C GLY A 278 -4.44 5.92 10.96
N ILE A 279 -4.61 4.90 11.79
CA ILE A 279 -4.38 4.99 13.24
C ILE A 279 -3.24 4.07 13.69
N GLY A 280 -2.33 4.60 14.51
CA GLY A 280 -1.50 3.83 15.42
C GLY A 280 -2.00 4.01 16.85
N LEU A 281 -2.25 2.93 17.58
CA LEU A 281 -2.76 2.95 18.95
C LEU A 281 -1.88 2.10 19.85
N ASN A 282 -1.29 2.67 20.89
CA ASN A 282 -0.66 1.85 21.93
C ASN A 282 -1.68 1.41 22.98
N VAL A 283 -1.54 0.16 23.42
CA VAL A 283 -2.43 -0.48 24.42
C VAL A 283 -1.66 -1.05 25.60
N HIS A 284 -0.42 -0.59 25.82
CA HIS A 284 0.51 -1.07 26.84
C HIS A 284 -0.06 -1.01 28.27
N CYS A 285 -0.97 -0.08 28.52
CA CYS A 285 -1.53 0.18 29.84
C CYS A 285 -2.73 -0.70 30.20
N ILE A 286 -3.32 -1.44 29.25
CA ILE A 286 -4.48 -2.29 29.53
C ILE A 286 -4.04 -3.46 30.40
N ARG A 287 -4.70 -3.69 31.53
CA ARG A 287 -4.38 -4.82 32.41
C ARG A 287 -4.48 -6.17 31.69
N ALA A 288 -3.55 -7.06 32.02
CA ALA A 288 -3.49 -8.41 31.48
C ALA A 288 -4.62 -9.30 32.01
N LYS A 289 -4.98 -10.34 31.26
CA LYS A 289 -6.02 -11.31 31.62
C LYS A 289 -5.80 -11.90 33.03
N SER A 290 -6.89 -12.18 33.74
CA SER A 290 -6.86 -12.78 35.08
C SER A 290 -6.14 -11.92 36.15
N THR A 291 -6.04 -10.61 35.92
CA THR A 291 -5.75 -9.64 36.99
C THR A 291 -7.04 -9.35 37.75
N GLU A 292 -6.99 -9.42 39.08
CA GLU A 292 -8.12 -9.15 39.97
C GLU A 292 -8.39 -7.64 40.03
N ASP A 293 -9.67 -7.25 39.96
CA ASP A 293 -10.13 -5.88 40.22
C ASP A 293 -11.31 -5.93 41.17
N ASN A 294 -11.06 -5.72 42.47
CA ASN A 294 -11.96 -5.55 43.63
C ASN A 294 -13.16 -6.52 43.79
N THR A 295 -13.81 -6.97 42.72
CA THR A 295 -14.94 -7.90 42.65
C THR A 295 -14.88 -8.92 41.49
N ASP A 296 -14.09 -8.70 40.42
CA ASP A 296 -14.07 -9.57 39.21
C ASP A 296 -12.68 -9.73 38.57
N THR A 297 -12.50 -10.79 37.77
CA THR A 297 -11.29 -11.00 36.94
C THR A 297 -11.45 -10.42 35.54
N THR A 298 -10.46 -9.66 35.07
CA THR A 298 -10.47 -9.08 33.71
C THR A 298 -10.27 -10.11 32.58
N ASN A 299 -10.90 -9.85 31.43
CA ASN A 299 -10.76 -10.63 30.20
C ASN A 299 -9.51 -10.28 29.36
N GLY A 300 -8.73 -9.27 29.76
CA GLY A 300 -7.46 -8.88 29.14
C GLY A 300 -7.59 -8.26 27.74
N LEU A 301 -6.45 -8.10 27.07
CA LEU A 301 -6.31 -7.35 25.81
C LEU A 301 -7.22 -7.85 24.68
N VAL A 302 -7.35 -9.17 24.53
CA VAL A 302 -8.04 -9.78 23.37
C VAL A 302 -9.49 -9.30 23.26
N SER A 303 -10.22 -9.24 24.38
CA SER A 303 -11.61 -8.79 24.41
C SER A 303 -11.77 -7.33 23.96
N VAL A 304 -10.85 -6.45 24.39
CA VAL A 304 -10.86 -5.04 24.01
C VAL A 304 -10.55 -4.89 22.53
N LEU A 305 -9.52 -5.58 22.04
CA LEU A 305 -9.09 -5.45 20.64
C LEU A 305 -10.14 -5.97 19.65
N LYS A 306 -11.01 -6.92 20.04
CA LYS A 306 -12.17 -7.30 19.22
C LYS A 306 -13.15 -6.15 18.99
N LEU A 307 -13.39 -5.31 20.00
CA LEU A 307 -14.24 -4.12 19.84
C LEU A 307 -13.64 -3.14 18.83
N TYR A 308 -12.32 -2.94 18.88
CA TYR A 308 -11.61 -2.10 17.93
C TYR A 308 -11.61 -2.69 16.51
N ASN A 309 -11.53 -4.02 16.39
CA ASN A 309 -11.63 -4.72 15.11
C ASN A 309 -12.97 -4.46 14.44
N ASP A 310 -14.08 -4.70 15.15
CA ASP A 310 -15.42 -4.52 14.60
C ASP A 310 -15.68 -3.04 14.26
N MET A 311 -15.11 -2.12 15.03
CA MET A 311 -15.19 -0.70 14.73
C MET A 311 -14.42 -0.29 13.47
N ALA A 312 -13.25 -0.88 13.22
CA ALA A 312 -12.48 -0.65 12.01
C ALA A 312 -13.23 -1.10 10.75
N ILE A 313 -13.99 -2.20 10.84
CA ILE A 313 -14.85 -2.70 9.76
C ILE A 313 -16.05 -1.78 9.55
N TYR A 314 -16.70 -1.33 10.64
CA TYR A 314 -17.90 -0.50 10.56
C TYR A 314 -17.62 0.88 9.95
N VAL A 315 -16.52 1.54 10.35
CA VAL A 315 -16.14 2.85 9.84
C VAL A 315 -15.17 2.73 8.67
N ASP A 316 -15.68 2.19 7.56
CA ASP A 316 -14.98 2.19 6.27
C ASP A 316 -14.84 3.64 5.78
N GLN A 317 -13.63 4.03 5.39
CA GLN A 317 -13.24 5.43 5.26
C GLN A 317 -13.92 6.09 4.05
N GLY A 318 -14.98 6.86 4.31
CA GLY A 318 -15.57 7.78 3.33
C GLY A 318 -16.26 7.10 2.14
N GLY A 319 -16.92 5.96 2.34
CA GLY A 319 -17.70 5.27 1.31
C GLY A 319 -16.87 4.36 0.41
N ASN A 320 -16.10 3.45 1.00
CA ASN A 320 -15.18 2.51 0.35
C ASN A 320 -14.02 3.18 -0.41
N LYS A 321 -13.66 4.43 -0.08
CA LYS A 321 -12.43 5.04 -0.64
C LYS A 321 -11.20 4.32 -0.11
N ARG A 322 -11.22 3.91 1.16
CA ARG A 322 -10.18 3.11 1.84
C ARG A 322 -10.76 2.35 3.05
N PRO A 323 -10.45 1.07 3.27
CA PRO A 323 -10.84 0.36 4.50
C PRO A 323 -10.28 1.05 5.75
N GLY A 324 -11.04 1.06 6.85
CA GLY A 324 -10.54 1.48 8.16
C GLY A 324 -9.37 0.59 8.59
N ALA A 325 -8.25 1.19 9.02
CA ALA A 325 -7.03 0.45 9.33
C ALA A 325 -6.33 1.00 10.58
N PHE A 326 -6.27 0.18 11.62
CA PHE A 326 -5.63 0.50 12.91
C PHE A 326 -4.45 -0.44 13.14
N ALA A 327 -3.27 0.12 13.45
CA ALA A 327 -2.14 -0.63 13.97
C ALA A 327 -2.10 -0.54 15.49
N ILE A 328 -2.16 -1.68 16.15
CA ILE A 328 -2.10 -1.81 17.61
C ILE A 328 -0.66 -2.10 18.02
N TYR A 329 -0.14 -1.33 18.95
CA TYR A 329 1.22 -1.44 19.47
C TYR A 329 1.23 -2.00 20.89
N LEU A 330 2.10 -2.99 21.12
CA LEU A 330 2.31 -3.62 22.42
C LEU A 330 3.80 -3.82 22.72
N GLU A 331 4.23 -3.55 23.95
CA GLU A 331 5.58 -3.89 24.42
C GLU A 331 5.69 -5.38 24.79
N PRO A 332 6.82 -6.06 24.50
CA PRO A 332 6.93 -7.52 24.63
C PRO A 332 6.99 -8.03 26.08
N TRP A 333 7.06 -7.16 27.09
CA TRP A 333 6.93 -7.55 28.50
C TRP A 333 5.48 -7.75 28.92
N HIS A 334 4.49 -7.33 28.13
CA HIS A 334 3.09 -7.41 28.53
C HIS A 334 2.64 -8.88 28.68
N ALA A 335 1.91 -9.21 29.75
CA ALA A 335 1.59 -10.61 30.04
C ALA A 335 0.69 -11.31 29.00
N ASP A 336 -0.13 -10.56 28.26
CA ASP A 336 -0.94 -11.07 27.14
C ASP A 336 -0.17 -11.15 25.80
N ILE A 337 1.17 -11.02 25.77
CA ILE A 337 1.97 -10.96 24.52
C ILE A 337 1.77 -12.18 23.60
N PHE A 338 1.66 -13.39 24.16
CA PHE A 338 1.46 -14.59 23.36
C PHE A 338 0.09 -14.57 22.65
N ASP A 339 -0.97 -14.17 23.35
CA ASP A 339 -2.31 -14.05 22.76
C ASP A 339 -2.35 -12.94 21.70
N PHE A 340 -1.66 -11.82 21.95
CA PHE A 340 -1.53 -10.72 21.00
C PHE A 340 -0.92 -11.18 19.66
N LEU A 341 0.14 -12.00 19.71
CA LEU A 341 0.81 -12.56 18.52
C LEU A 341 -0.07 -13.55 17.72
N GLU A 342 -1.16 -14.03 18.31
CA GLU A 342 -2.09 -14.96 17.68
C GLU A 342 -3.27 -14.28 16.97
N LEU A 343 -3.55 -13.00 17.27
CA LEU A 343 -4.80 -12.32 16.86
C LEU A 343 -5.05 -12.25 15.35
N ARG A 344 -3.98 -12.15 14.55
CA ARG A 344 -4.07 -12.09 13.09
C ARG A 344 -3.96 -13.46 12.41
N ARG A 345 -3.54 -14.50 13.13
CA ARG A 345 -3.27 -15.81 12.53
C ARG A 345 -4.54 -16.42 11.92
N ASN A 346 -4.38 -17.04 10.76
CA ASN A 346 -5.50 -17.66 10.06
C ASN A 346 -6.02 -18.91 10.77
N ILE A 347 -5.14 -19.63 11.47
CA ILE A 347 -5.45 -20.88 12.18
C ILE A 347 -5.75 -20.56 13.66
N GLY A 348 -6.68 -21.32 14.25
CA GLY A 348 -7.08 -21.27 15.67
C GLY A 348 -8.53 -20.84 15.88
N ASP A 349 -8.92 -20.61 17.13
CA ASP A 349 -10.28 -20.22 17.49
C ASP A 349 -10.62 -18.83 16.94
N GLY A 350 -11.64 -18.76 16.08
CA GLY A 350 -12.11 -17.50 15.48
C GLY A 350 -12.61 -16.48 16.51
N ASN A 351 -13.08 -16.91 17.67
CA ASN A 351 -13.51 -16.01 18.75
C ASN A 351 -12.35 -15.29 19.43
N MET A 352 -11.12 -15.75 19.24
CA MET A 352 -9.89 -15.18 19.81
C MET A 352 -9.05 -14.48 18.73
N ARG A 353 -9.70 -13.85 17.74
CA ARG A 353 -9.05 -13.22 16.58
C ARG A 353 -9.59 -11.82 16.32
N ALA A 354 -8.74 -10.99 15.74
CA ALA A 354 -9.05 -9.63 15.29
C ALA A 354 -8.20 -9.34 14.03
N ARG A 355 -8.64 -9.87 12.89
CA ARG A 355 -7.80 -9.97 11.67
C ARG A 355 -7.75 -8.68 10.83
N ASP A 356 -8.69 -7.78 11.07
CA ASP A 356 -8.81 -6.50 10.36
C ASP A 356 -7.94 -5.42 11.01
N LEU A 357 -7.39 -5.71 12.20
CA LEU A 357 -6.34 -4.92 12.84
C LEU A 357 -4.95 -5.32 12.34
N PHE A 358 -4.03 -4.36 12.41
CA PHE A 358 -2.60 -4.56 12.22
C PHE A 358 -1.92 -4.55 13.59
N TYR A 359 -0.76 -5.20 13.68
CA TYR A 359 -0.05 -5.40 14.95
C TYR A 359 1.40 -4.97 14.81
N GLY A 360 1.90 -4.24 15.79
CA GLY A 360 3.30 -3.81 15.90
C GLY A 360 3.83 -4.05 17.30
N LEU A 361 5.12 -4.39 17.39
CA LEU A 361 5.83 -4.49 18.66
C LEU A 361 6.63 -3.22 18.92
N TRP A 362 6.56 -2.73 20.15
CA TRP A 362 7.34 -1.61 20.65
C TRP A 362 8.42 -2.14 21.61
N ILE A 363 9.59 -2.43 21.06
CA ILE A 363 10.57 -3.35 21.66
C ILE A 363 11.65 -2.56 22.41
N PRO A 364 11.81 -2.74 23.74
CA PRO A 364 12.96 -2.21 24.47
C PRO A 364 14.25 -2.98 24.14
N ASP A 365 15.38 -2.31 24.18
CA ASP A 365 16.73 -2.85 23.95
C ASP A 365 16.99 -4.05 24.88
N LEU A 366 16.53 -3.97 26.13
CA LEU A 366 16.66 -5.06 27.11
C LEU A 366 16.04 -6.39 26.63
N PHE A 367 14.92 -6.37 25.91
CA PHE A 367 14.35 -7.60 25.37
C PHE A 367 15.29 -8.24 24.33
N MET A 368 15.87 -7.43 23.45
CA MET A 368 16.81 -7.90 22.44
C MET A 368 18.09 -8.44 23.09
N GLU A 369 18.60 -7.78 24.13
CA GLU A 369 19.72 -8.27 24.95
C GLU A 369 19.41 -9.64 25.58
N ARG A 370 18.24 -9.79 26.21
CA ARG A 370 17.80 -11.05 26.85
C ARG A 370 17.64 -12.19 25.85
N VAL A 371 17.12 -11.92 24.65
CA VAL A 371 17.02 -12.92 23.56
C VAL A 371 18.43 -13.37 23.11
N TYR A 372 19.35 -12.42 22.95
CA TYR A 372 20.72 -12.70 22.51
C TYR A 372 21.46 -13.58 23.53
N ASN A 373 21.42 -13.18 24.80
CA ASN A 373 22.12 -13.84 25.91
C ASN A 373 21.43 -15.13 26.41
N ASN A 374 20.28 -15.49 25.86
CA ASN A 374 19.47 -16.63 26.31
C ASN A 374 19.03 -16.52 27.78
N GLU A 375 18.59 -15.33 28.18
CA GLU A 375 18.16 -15.03 29.53
C GLU A 375 16.62 -15.17 29.68
N ASN A 376 16.15 -15.16 30.93
CA ASN A 376 14.72 -15.14 31.24
C ASN A 376 14.12 -13.76 30.93
N TRP A 377 12.82 -13.77 30.63
CA TRP A 377 11.99 -12.60 30.39
C TRP A 377 10.74 -12.68 31.25
N SER A 378 10.53 -11.65 32.05
CA SER A 378 9.37 -11.50 32.94
C SER A 378 8.20 -10.84 32.22
N LEU A 379 7.08 -11.55 32.17
CA LEU A 379 5.81 -11.09 31.64
C LEU A 379 5.01 -10.42 32.76
N MET A 380 4.74 -9.13 32.60
CA MET A 380 4.17 -8.26 33.63
C MET A 380 2.78 -7.73 33.23
N CYS A 381 1.94 -7.49 34.23
CA CYS A 381 0.70 -6.74 34.08
C CYS A 381 0.97 -5.26 34.36
N PRO A 382 0.56 -4.30 33.51
CA PRO A 382 0.81 -2.87 33.75
C PRO A 382 0.15 -2.34 35.03
N HIS A 383 -0.89 -3.00 35.54
CA HIS A 383 -1.49 -2.67 36.84
C HIS A 383 -0.55 -3.01 38.01
N GLU A 384 0.12 -4.16 37.95
CA GLU A 384 1.05 -4.62 38.98
C GLU A 384 2.44 -4.01 38.83
N SER A 385 2.81 -3.60 37.61
CA SER A 385 4.13 -3.06 37.26
C SER A 385 3.97 -1.78 36.43
N PRO A 386 3.45 -0.68 37.03
CA PRO A 386 3.11 0.54 36.33
C PRO A 386 4.35 1.33 35.87
N GLY A 387 4.15 2.26 34.93
CA GLY A 387 5.20 3.19 34.49
C GLY A 387 6.21 2.63 33.49
N LEU A 388 6.24 1.32 33.22
CA LEU A 388 7.16 0.74 32.21
C LEU A 388 6.97 1.33 30.81
N ALA A 389 5.74 1.67 30.43
CA ALA A 389 5.44 2.32 29.16
C ALA A 389 5.81 3.82 29.12
N ASP A 390 6.13 4.42 30.27
CA ASP A 390 6.42 5.84 30.43
C ASP A 390 7.93 6.13 30.52
N VAL A 391 8.77 5.10 30.57
CA VAL A 391 10.24 5.21 30.60
C VAL A 391 10.88 4.40 29.47
N TRP A 392 12.11 4.71 29.10
CA TRP A 392 12.88 4.04 28.04
C TRP A 392 14.37 3.97 28.41
N GLY A 393 15.16 3.19 27.68
CA GLY A 393 16.60 3.06 27.90
C GLY A 393 16.95 2.54 29.31
N ASP A 394 17.91 3.19 29.96
CA ASP A 394 18.41 2.76 31.26
C ASP A 394 17.36 2.87 32.37
N GLU A 395 16.51 3.90 32.33
CA GLU A 395 15.39 4.06 33.29
C GLU A 395 14.39 2.89 33.19
N PHE A 396 14.09 2.45 31.96
CA PHE A 396 13.26 1.27 31.74
C PHE A 396 13.93 0.01 32.30
N LYS A 397 15.23 -0.18 32.02
CA LYS A 397 15.98 -1.35 32.47
C LYS A 397 16.02 -1.44 33.99
N GLU A 398 16.29 -0.34 34.67
CA GLU A 398 16.29 -0.26 36.13
C GLU A 398 14.92 -0.57 36.73
N LEU A 399 13.85 0.04 36.19
CA LEU A 399 12.48 -0.16 36.68
C LEU A 399 12.01 -1.60 36.46
N TYR A 400 12.28 -2.16 35.27
CA TYR A 400 11.93 -3.53 34.94
C TYR A 400 12.65 -4.53 35.85
N ILE A 401 13.96 -4.41 36.02
CA ILE A 401 14.75 -5.30 36.89
C ILE A 401 14.33 -5.17 38.35
N ARG A 402 13.94 -3.97 38.80
CA ARG A 402 13.37 -3.77 40.13
C ARG A 402 12.09 -4.59 40.31
N TYR A 403 11.15 -4.54 39.37
CA TYR A 403 9.94 -5.36 39.42
C TYR A 403 10.21 -6.86 39.33
N GLU A 404 11.24 -7.30 38.59
CA GLU A 404 11.69 -8.70 38.62
C GLU A 404 12.13 -9.11 40.03
N LYS A 405 12.94 -8.27 40.72
CA LYS A 405 13.42 -8.53 42.09
C LYS A 405 12.30 -8.51 43.13
N GLU A 406 11.31 -7.64 42.95
CA GLU A 406 10.11 -7.55 43.81
C GLU A 406 9.11 -8.69 43.57
N GLY A 407 9.34 -9.56 42.57
CA GLY A 407 8.40 -10.64 42.22
C GLY A 407 7.12 -10.15 41.54
N ARG A 408 7.13 -8.94 40.97
CA ARG A 408 5.96 -8.29 40.34
C ARG A 408 5.85 -8.67 38.86
N TYR A 409 5.63 -9.96 38.61
CA TYR A 409 5.39 -10.49 37.28
C TYR A 409 4.36 -11.62 37.33
N LYS A 410 3.61 -11.79 36.24
CA LYS A 410 2.62 -12.87 36.11
C LYS A 410 3.28 -14.19 35.75
N LYS A 411 4.33 -14.15 34.92
CA LYS A 411 5.05 -15.34 34.46
C LYS A 411 6.47 -15.00 34.04
N GLN A 412 7.42 -15.89 34.27
CA GLN A 412 8.73 -15.85 33.64
C GLN A 412 8.83 -16.91 32.55
N VAL A 413 9.42 -16.55 31.42
CA VAL A 413 9.67 -17.41 30.27
C VAL A 413 11.08 -17.19 29.75
N GLU A 414 11.61 -18.10 28.96
CA GLU A 414 12.83 -17.80 28.19
C GLU A 414 12.53 -16.67 27.19
N ALA A 415 13.39 -15.66 27.09
CA ALA A 415 13.21 -14.57 26.14
C ALA A 415 13.08 -15.09 24.70
N ARG A 416 13.82 -16.17 24.37
CA ARG A 416 13.75 -16.85 23.07
C ARG A 416 12.40 -17.50 22.78
N ALA A 417 11.63 -17.89 23.79
CA ALA A 417 10.28 -18.43 23.57
C ALA A 417 9.33 -17.35 23.01
N VAL A 418 9.41 -16.13 23.54
CA VAL A 418 8.67 -14.97 22.98
C VAL A 418 9.19 -14.66 21.58
N TRP A 419 10.51 -14.65 21.39
CA TRP A 419 11.12 -14.42 20.07
C TRP A 419 10.63 -15.38 19.00
N VAL A 420 10.62 -16.69 19.27
CA VAL A 420 10.12 -17.71 18.33
C VAL A 420 8.65 -17.49 18.00
N ALA A 421 7.82 -17.10 18.98
CA ALA A 421 6.42 -16.77 18.73
C ALA A 421 6.25 -15.55 17.80
N ILE A 422 7.10 -14.52 17.96
CA ILE A 422 7.14 -13.35 17.08
C ILE A 422 7.45 -13.79 15.65
N LEU A 423 8.53 -14.55 15.45
CA LEU A 423 8.95 -14.99 14.13
C LEU A 423 7.90 -15.89 13.46
N ARG A 424 7.25 -16.79 14.22
CA ARG A 424 6.15 -17.61 13.72
C ARG A 424 5.00 -16.75 13.20
N SER A 425 4.58 -15.74 13.97
CA SER A 425 3.51 -14.83 13.55
C SER A 425 3.89 -14.06 12.28
N GLN A 426 5.14 -13.61 12.17
CA GLN A 426 5.65 -12.91 10.99
C GLN A 426 5.66 -13.78 9.74
N VAL A 427 6.11 -15.04 9.84
CA VAL A 427 6.09 -15.97 8.70
C VAL A 427 4.67 -16.24 8.21
N GLU A 428 3.70 -16.37 9.13
CA GLU A 428 2.31 -16.69 8.77
C GLU A 428 1.50 -15.47 8.29
N THR A 429 1.78 -14.28 8.80
CA THR A 429 0.90 -13.10 8.61
C THR A 429 1.61 -11.88 8.03
N GLY A 430 2.94 -11.90 7.92
CA GLY A 430 3.77 -10.74 7.58
C GLY A 430 3.96 -9.72 8.72
N THR A 431 3.36 -9.98 9.90
CA THR A 431 3.31 -9.09 11.08
C THR A 431 3.52 -9.93 12.36
N PRO A 432 3.84 -9.35 13.54
CA PRO A 432 3.84 -7.94 13.87
C PRO A 432 5.01 -7.16 13.25
N TYR A 433 4.81 -5.85 13.12
CA TYR A 433 5.86 -4.89 12.82
C TYR A 433 6.90 -4.87 13.93
N MET A 434 8.14 -4.48 13.61
CA MET A 434 9.26 -4.41 14.56
C MET A 434 9.76 -2.99 14.71
N LEU A 435 9.52 -2.37 15.86
CA LEU A 435 10.00 -1.03 16.18
C LEU A 435 10.78 -1.07 17.50
N TYR A 436 11.92 -0.40 17.52
CA TYR A 436 12.82 -0.39 18.67
C TYR A 436 12.59 0.87 19.49
N LYS A 437 11.85 0.71 20.60
CA LYS A 437 11.40 1.77 21.51
C LYS A 437 12.53 2.73 21.88
N ASP A 438 13.67 2.18 22.23
CA ASP A 438 14.78 2.97 22.74
C ASP A 438 15.49 3.74 21.62
N HIS A 439 15.65 3.16 20.43
CA HIS A 439 16.13 3.92 19.26
C HIS A 439 15.18 5.03 18.85
N CYS A 440 13.87 4.79 18.94
CA CYS A 440 12.85 5.79 18.65
C CYS A 440 12.93 6.97 19.62
N ASN A 441 13.01 6.71 20.92
CA ASN A 441 13.03 7.75 21.94
C ASN A 441 14.38 8.49 22.00
N ARG A 442 15.51 7.75 22.04
CA ARG A 442 16.88 8.30 22.11
C ARG A 442 17.24 9.22 20.95
N LYS A 443 16.58 9.04 19.81
CA LYS A 443 16.91 9.73 18.55
C LYS A 443 15.72 10.51 18.01
N SER A 444 14.87 11.01 18.90
CA SER A 444 13.75 11.87 18.55
C SER A 444 13.97 13.28 19.06
N ASN A 445 13.62 14.25 18.24
CA ASN A 445 13.56 15.65 18.67
C ASN A 445 12.42 15.94 19.67
N HIS A 446 11.54 14.96 19.93
CA HIS A 446 10.49 15.01 20.96
C HIS A 446 10.93 14.44 22.31
N GLN A 447 12.18 14.04 22.50
CA GLN A 447 12.60 13.37 23.74
C GLN A 447 12.42 14.20 25.02
N HIS A 448 12.28 15.53 24.92
CA HIS A 448 12.10 16.45 26.05
C HIS A 448 10.64 16.62 26.48
N ILE A 449 9.65 16.22 25.67
CA ILE A 449 8.23 16.35 26.02
C ILE A 449 7.63 15.08 26.65
N GLY A 450 8.30 13.93 26.48
CA GLY A 450 7.93 12.68 27.13
C GLY A 450 8.21 11.44 26.28
N THR A 451 7.99 10.28 26.88
CA THR A 451 8.21 8.98 26.21
C THR A 451 7.20 8.76 25.09
N ILE A 452 7.73 8.49 23.90
CA ILE A 452 6.98 8.06 22.73
C ILE A 452 6.63 6.58 22.88
N LYS A 453 5.35 6.26 22.75
CA LYS A 453 4.78 4.95 23.08
C LYS A 453 4.44 4.08 21.87
N CYS A 454 4.37 4.64 20.67
CA CYS A 454 4.12 3.88 19.45
C CYS A 454 4.52 4.67 18.19
N SER A 455 4.36 4.01 17.05
CA SER A 455 4.36 4.64 15.74
C SER A 455 2.94 4.65 15.14
N ASN A 456 2.80 5.06 13.89
CA ASN A 456 1.54 5.10 13.14
C ASN A 456 1.21 3.74 12.47
N LEU A 457 0.19 3.74 11.60
CA LEU A 457 -0.19 2.57 10.79
C LEU A 457 0.94 1.98 9.93
N CYS A 458 1.83 2.85 9.42
CA CYS A 458 2.84 2.49 8.42
C CYS A 458 4.28 2.50 8.96
N THR A 459 4.47 2.70 10.27
CA THR A 459 5.76 2.58 10.98
C THR A 459 6.83 3.64 10.68
N GLU A 460 6.52 4.71 9.95
CA GLU A 460 7.45 5.80 9.62
C GLU A 460 7.36 7.01 10.57
N VAL A 461 6.23 7.18 11.26
CA VAL A 461 5.97 8.36 12.09
C VAL A 461 6.29 8.04 13.54
N ILE A 462 7.19 8.81 14.16
CA ILE A 462 7.60 8.65 15.56
C ILE A 462 7.35 9.97 16.27
N GLN A 463 6.16 10.12 16.86
CA GLN A 463 5.70 11.35 17.48
C GLN A 463 5.12 11.06 18.86
N TYR A 464 5.30 11.99 19.79
CA TYR A 464 4.70 11.91 21.11
C TYR A 464 3.16 11.94 21.03
N SER A 465 2.51 11.11 21.83
CA SER A 465 1.07 11.15 22.07
C SER A 465 0.79 10.83 23.53
N GLY A 466 -0.20 11.50 24.12
CA GLY A 466 -0.46 11.43 25.56
C GLY A 466 -1.85 11.95 25.92
N PRO A 467 -2.16 12.05 27.22
CA PRO A 467 -3.43 12.62 27.67
C PRO A 467 -3.66 14.02 27.06
N GLY A 468 -4.76 14.18 26.32
CA GLY A 468 -5.10 15.44 25.64
C GLY A 468 -4.39 15.71 24.31
N GLU A 469 -3.50 14.82 23.87
CA GLU A 469 -2.70 14.99 22.65
C GLU A 469 -2.72 13.74 21.77
N VAL A 470 -3.30 13.86 20.59
CA VAL A 470 -3.25 12.82 19.55
C VAL A 470 -2.36 13.33 18.43
N ALA A 471 -1.23 12.66 18.23
CA ALA A 471 -0.24 13.12 17.25
C ALA A 471 -0.81 13.02 15.82
N VAL A 472 -0.36 13.92 14.94
CA VAL A 472 -0.88 14.05 13.57
C VAL A 472 0.29 14.13 12.60
N CYS A 473 0.20 13.36 11.50
CA CYS A 473 1.20 13.41 10.45
C CYS A 473 0.69 14.05 9.16
N ASN A 474 1.41 15.08 8.71
CA ASN A 474 1.16 15.83 7.48
C ASN A 474 2.23 15.41 6.46
N LEU A 475 1.83 14.73 5.38
CA LEU A 475 2.74 13.98 4.53
C LEU A 475 2.82 14.50 3.08
N ALA A 476 4.02 14.49 2.51
CA ALA A 476 4.27 14.64 1.07
C ALA A 476 5.51 13.87 0.65
N SER A 477 5.56 13.43 -0.60
CA SER A 477 6.70 12.66 -1.15
C SER A 477 7.30 13.36 -2.36
N ILE A 478 8.62 13.45 -2.40
CA ILE A 478 9.40 13.99 -3.52
C ILE A 478 9.77 12.87 -4.50
N ALA A 479 9.60 13.11 -5.81
CA ALA A 479 9.91 12.15 -6.86
C ALA A 479 11.39 12.26 -7.26
N VAL A 480 12.26 11.45 -6.64
CA VAL A 480 13.71 11.64 -6.75
C VAL A 480 14.27 11.33 -8.14
N ASN A 481 13.54 10.57 -8.96
CA ASN A 481 13.87 10.34 -10.36
C ASN A 481 13.84 11.62 -11.22
N MET A 482 13.08 12.64 -10.81
CA MET A 482 12.97 13.90 -11.56
C MET A 482 14.22 14.79 -11.50
N PHE A 483 15.18 14.45 -10.63
CA PHE A 483 16.43 15.20 -10.44
C PHE A 483 17.61 14.55 -11.14
N VAL A 484 17.39 13.45 -11.87
CA VAL A 484 18.41 12.77 -12.67
C VAL A 484 18.46 13.38 -14.06
N ASN A 485 19.64 13.83 -14.47
CA ASN A 485 19.92 14.12 -15.87
C ASN A 485 20.54 12.88 -16.51
N THR A 486 19.77 12.20 -17.35
CA THR A 486 20.18 10.93 -17.99
C THR A 486 21.29 11.10 -19.03
N ASN A 487 21.46 12.30 -19.59
CA ASN A 487 22.45 12.54 -20.65
C ASN A 487 23.87 12.58 -20.09
N ASN A 488 24.06 13.22 -18.93
CA ASN A 488 25.37 13.33 -18.27
C ASN A 488 25.48 12.45 -17.01
N LYS A 489 24.43 11.68 -16.67
CA LYS A 489 24.34 10.81 -15.49
C LYS A 489 24.68 11.56 -14.20
N THR A 490 24.07 12.74 -14.01
CA THR A 490 24.23 13.55 -12.79
C THR A 490 22.92 13.69 -12.04
N PHE A 491 23.01 13.98 -10.74
CA PHE A 491 21.88 14.22 -9.86
C PHE A 491 21.89 15.67 -9.36
N ASP A 492 20.79 16.40 -9.55
CA ASP A 492 20.66 17.81 -9.18
C ASP A 492 20.23 17.98 -7.70
N PHE A 493 21.24 18.03 -6.81
CA PHE A 493 21.02 18.21 -5.38
C PHE A 493 20.53 19.63 -5.01
N ASP A 494 20.86 20.66 -5.77
CA ASP A 494 20.40 22.02 -5.50
C ASP A 494 18.91 22.20 -5.80
N LYS A 495 18.44 21.59 -6.89
CA LYS A 495 17.01 21.53 -7.20
C LYS A 495 16.27 20.67 -6.17
N LEU A 496 16.84 19.53 -5.74
CA LEU A 496 16.25 18.72 -4.67
C LEU A 496 16.09 19.52 -3.38
N LYS A 497 17.13 20.25 -2.94
CA LYS A 497 17.07 21.15 -1.78
C LYS A 497 15.98 22.21 -1.95
N THR A 498 15.87 22.81 -3.14
CA THR A 498 14.83 23.80 -3.45
C THR A 498 13.43 23.23 -3.30
N ILE A 499 13.19 22.03 -3.83
CA ILE A 499 11.89 21.34 -3.72
C ILE A 499 11.61 20.95 -2.27
N ALA A 500 12.59 20.43 -1.53
CA ALA A 500 12.46 20.14 -0.10
C ALA A 500 11.98 21.38 0.68
N LYS A 501 12.58 22.54 0.41
CA LYS A 501 12.16 23.82 1.02
C LYS A 501 10.73 24.21 0.67
N VAL A 502 10.27 23.97 -0.56
CA VAL A 502 8.87 24.21 -0.98
C VAL A 502 7.94 23.30 -0.19
N VAL A 503 8.22 22.00 -0.18
CA VAL A 503 7.41 20.99 0.50
C VAL A 503 7.30 21.28 2.00
N THR A 504 8.39 21.68 2.66
CA THR A 504 8.37 22.09 4.07
C THR A 504 7.39 23.24 4.31
N ARG A 505 7.41 24.30 3.48
CA ARG A 505 6.48 25.43 3.61
C ARG A 505 5.03 25.00 3.39
N ASN A 506 4.79 24.12 2.42
CA ASN A 506 3.46 23.64 2.10
C ASN A 506 2.89 22.82 3.27
N LEU A 507 3.69 21.91 3.83
CA LEU A 507 3.29 21.09 4.97
C LEU A 507 3.12 21.92 6.26
N ASP A 508 3.93 22.97 6.47
CA ASP A 508 3.70 23.92 7.57
C ASP A 508 2.36 24.66 7.41
N LYS A 509 2.01 25.12 6.21
CA LYS A 509 0.69 25.73 5.94
C LYS A 509 -0.46 24.73 6.13
N VAL A 510 -0.27 23.47 5.72
CA VAL A 510 -1.27 22.39 5.92
C VAL A 510 -1.69 22.29 7.38
N ILE A 511 -0.77 22.44 8.34
CA ILE A 511 -1.10 22.39 9.78
C ILE A 511 -2.16 23.45 10.15
N ASP A 512 -2.07 24.64 9.58
CA ASP A 512 -2.93 25.76 9.94
C ASP A 512 -4.31 25.66 9.28
N VAL A 513 -4.37 25.18 8.04
CA VAL A 513 -5.60 25.15 7.22
C VAL A 513 -6.32 23.79 7.25
N ASN A 514 -5.79 22.81 7.99
CA ASN A 514 -6.37 21.48 8.13
C ASN A 514 -7.64 21.48 9.01
N PHE A 515 -8.64 20.70 8.60
CA PHE A 515 -9.77 20.33 9.45
C PHE A 515 -9.37 19.18 10.37
N TYR A 516 -9.50 19.38 11.69
CA TYR A 516 -9.17 18.39 12.71
C TYR A 516 -10.44 17.70 13.21
N PRO A 517 -10.53 16.36 13.12
CA PRO A 517 -11.75 15.63 13.50
C PRO A 517 -12.01 15.64 15.02
N ILE A 518 -10.97 15.82 15.84
CA ILE A 518 -11.04 15.91 17.30
C ILE A 518 -10.08 17.00 17.81
N VAL A 519 -10.37 17.60 18.96
CA VAL A 519 -9.60 18.75 19.48
C VAL A 519 -8.15 18.39 19.80
N GLU A 520 -7.91 17.20 20.33
CA GLU A 520 -6.59 16.70 20.73
C GLU A 520 -5.63 16.61 19.54
N THR A 521 -6.16 16.36 18.33
CA THR A 521 -5.35 16.37 17.10
C THR A 521 -4.93 17.77 16.70
N LYS A 522 -5.79 18.77 16.90
CA LYS A 522 -5.45 20.17 16.66
C LYS A 522 -4.41 20.65 17.68
N THR A 523 -4.62 20.34 18.96
CA THR A 523 -3.70 20.70 20.04
C THR A 523 -2.29 20.21 19.77
N SER A 524 -2.12 18.91 19.54
CA SER A 524 -0.79 18.32 19.31
C SER A 524 -0.12 18.90 18.05
N ASN A 525 -0.85 19.01 16.94
CA ASN A 525 -0.28 19.49 15.68
C ASN A 525 0.08 20.99 15.73
N GLN A 526 -0.67 21.83 16.47
CA GLN A 526 -0.33 23.24 16.65
C GLN A 526 0.86 23.44 17.60
N LYS A 527 0.94 22.65 18.68
CA LYS A 527 1.98 22.73 19.71
C LYS A 527 3.36 22.27 19.23
N HIS A 528 3.40 21.20 18.43
CA HIS A 528 4.67 20.60 17.98
C HIS A 528 4.96 20.83 16.49
N ARG A 529 3.94 21.10 15.69
CA ARG A 529 4.03 21.34 14.24
C ARG A 529 4.85 20.31 13.43
N PRO A 530 4.71 18.98 13.67
CA PRO A 530 5.48 17.99 12.93
C PRO A 530 5.00 17.86 11.48
N ILE A 531 5.93 17.61 10.57
CA ILE A 531 5.66 17.28 9.17
C ILE A 531 6.44 16.01 8.78
N GLY A 532 6.05 15.32 7.72
CA GLY A 532 6.76 14.15 7.22
C GLY A 532 6.98 14.23 5.72
N ILE A 533 8.21 14.52 5.33
CA ILE A 533 8.68 14.51 3.95
C ILE A 533 9.28 13.14 3.67
N GLY A 534 8.73 12.46 2.68
CA GLY A 534 9.27 11.21 2.15
C GLY A 534 9.78 11.36 0.73
N ILE A 535 10.15 10.23 0.13
CA ILE A 535 10.50 10.14 -1.29
C ILE A 535 9.67 9.06 -1.99
N GLN A 536 9.76 9.05 -3.30
CA GLN A 536 9.35 7.94 -4.16
C GLN A 536 10.28 7.88 -5.38
N GLY A 537 10.35 6.72 -6.02
CA GLY A 537 11.16 6.52 -7.21
C GLY A 537 12.67 6.42 -6.93
N LEU A 538 13.08 5.91 -5.76
CA LEU A 538 14.50 5.69 -5.48
C LEU A 538 15.12 4.66 -6.44
N ALA A 539 14.43 3.54 -6.66
CA ALA A 539 14.87 2.53 -7.64
C ALA A 539 14.92 3.11 -9.06
N ASP A 540 13.94 3.92 -9.47
CA ASP A 540 13.96 4.61 -10.75
C ASP A 540 15.19 5.51 -10.89
N ALA A 541 15.51 6.30 -9.86
CA ALA A 541 16.69 7.17 -9.87
C ALA A 541 17.98 6.37 -10.03
N PHE A 542 18.12 5.24 -9.34
CA PHE A 542 19.27 4.35 -9.49
C PHE A 542 19.37 3.76 -10.91
N LEU A 543 18.25 3.28 -11.46
CA LEU A 543 18.21 2.74 -12.82
C LEU A 543 18.57 3.80 -13.87
N LEU A 544 18.05 5.02 -13.73
CA LEU A 544 18.36 6.15 -14.63
C LEU A 544 19.83 6.57 -14.54
N MET A 545 20.44 6.48 -13.36
CA MET A 545 21.87 6.71 -13.13
C MET A 545 22.76 5.52 -13.56
N ARG A 546 22.15 4.37 -13.87
CA ARG A 546 22.83 3.09 -14.16
C ARG A 546 23.58 2.52 -12.96
N TYR A 547 23.03 2.71 -11.76
CA TYR A 547 23.58 2.16 -10.53
C TYR A 547 22.77 0.93 -10.10
N PRO A 548 23.37 -0.27 -10.04
CA PRO A 548 22.77 -1.40 -9.36
C PRO A 548 22.43 -1.03 -7.92
N PHE A 549 21.32 -1.55 -7.39
CA PHE A 549 20.84 -1.16 -6.06
C PHE A 549 21.88 -1.42 -4.95
N GLU A 550 22.69 -2.48 -5.11
CA GLU A 550 23.75 -2.88 -4.17
C GLU A 550 25.11 -2.21 -4.41
N SER A 551 25.21 -1.33 -5.41
CA SER A 551 26.46 -0.66 -5.75
C SER A 551 26.84 0.39 -4.70
N LYS A 552 28.14 0.69 -4.62
CA LYS A 552 28.66 1.75 -3.74
C LYS A 552 28.10 3.12 -4.14
N GLU A 553 27.95 3.35 -5.45
CA GLU A 553 27.41 4.57 -6.04
C GLU A 553 25.95 4.78 -5.62
N ALA A 554 25.12 3.72 -5.62
CA ALA A 554 23.75 3.78 -5.12
C ALA A 554 23.70 4.08 -3.61
N LYS A 555 24.60 3.49 -2.82
CA LYS A 555 24.75 3.77 -1.38
C LYS A 555 25.11 5.23 -1.10
N GLU A 556 26.09 5.78 -1.83
CA GLU A 556 26.49 7.18 -1.73
C GLU A 556 25.38 8.14 -2.18
N LEU A 557 24.68 7.83 -3.27
CA LEU A 557 23.55 8.62 -3.75
C LEU A 557 22.39 8.61 -2.73
N ASN A 558 22.10 7.45 -2.12
CA ASN A 558 21.13 7.34 -1.03
C ASN A 558 21.47 8.30 0.12
N ILE A 559 22.73 8.30 0.60
CA ILE A 559 23.17 9.21 1.67
C ILE A 559 22.95 10.67 1.25
N LYS A 560 23.46 11.06 0.07
CA LYS A 560 23.40 12.46 -0.41
C LYS A 560 21.98 12.96 -0.64
N ILE A 561 21.06 12.10 -1.11
CA ILE A 561 19.63 12.45 -1.26
C ILE A 561 19.03 12.80 0.10
N PHE A 562 19.19 11.92 1.10
CA PHE A 562 18.57 12.13 2.42
C PHE A 562 19.25 13.26 3.21
N GLU A 563 20.57 13.42 3.07
CA GLU A 563 21.31 14.57 3.61
C GLU A 563 20.73 15.88 3.06
N THR A 564 20.49 15.94 1.74
CA THR A 564 19.93 17.12 1.06
C THR A 564 18.49 17.42 1.47
N LEU A 565 17.66 16.39 1.62
CA LEU A 565 16.28 16.54 2.08
C LEU A 565 16.23 17.13 3.48
N TYR A 566 17.02 16.58 4.41
CA TYR A 566 17.05 17.04 5.79
C TYR A 566 17.61 18.46 5.90
N TYR A 567 18.71 18.75 5.19
CA TYR A 567 19.30 20.10 5.16
C TYR A 567 18.31 21.14 4.61
N GLY A 568 17.69 20.86 3.46
CA GLY A 568 16.71 21.76 2.85
C GLY A 568 15.47 21.98 3.72
N ALA A 569 14.99 20.93 4.37
CA ALA A 569 13.83 21.02 5.26
C ALA A 569 14.14 21.84 6.53
N LEU A 570 15.29 21.62 7.17
CA LEU A 570 15.74 22.41 8.32
C LEU A 570 15.96 23.88 7.94
N GLU A 571 16.58 24.16 6.79
CA GLU A 571 16.80 25.53 6.33
C GLU A 571 15.46 26.27 6.10
N ALA A 572 14.47 25.61 5.48
CA ALA A 572 13.14 26.19 5.32
C ALA A 572 12.42 26.38 6.67
N SER A 573 12.52 25.40 7.57
CA SER A 573 11.89 25.48 8.89
C SER A 573 12.52 26.57 9.76
N CYS A 574 13.84 26.77 9.67
CA CYS A 574 14.56 27.85 10.33
C CYS A 574 14.15 29.23 9.77
N LYS A 575 14.02 29.34 8.44
CA LYS A 575 13.51 30.57 7.82
C LYS A 575 12.07 30.89 8.29
N LEU A 576 11.20 29.89 8.34
CA LEU A 576 9.84 30.07 8.86
C LEU A 576 9.83 30.46 10.34
N ALA A 577 10.78 29.96 11.14
CA ALA A 577 10.92 30.34 12.55
C ALA A 577 11.35 31.80 12.70
N ALA A 578 12.26 32.29 11.85
CA ALA A 578 12.63 33.69 11.83
C ALA A 578 11.44 34.61 11.47
N GLU A 579 10.51 34.14 10.64
CA GLU A 579 9.33 34.91 10.20
C GLU A 579 8.14 34.82 11.17
N LYS A 580 7.90 33.64 11.78
CA LYS A 580 6.67 33.32 12.53
C LYS A 580 6.90 32.89 13.98
N GLY A 581 8.15 32.83 14.42
CA GLY A 581 8.57 32.20 15.68
C GLY A 581 8.69 30.67 15.56
N THR A 582 9.33 30.06 16.56
CA THR A 582 9.46 28.60 16.68
C THR A 582 8.11 27.92 16.95
N TYR A 583 8.06 26.59 16.93
CA TYR A 583 6.93 25.87 17.54
C TYR A 583 6.97 26.01 19.07
N GLU A 584 5.81 25.85 19.72
CA GLU A 584 5.61 26.17 21.14
C GLU A 584 6.56 25.40 22.07
N THR A 585 6.84 24.14 21.74
CA THR A 585 7.69 23.24 22.53
C THR A 585 9.12 23.15 22.01
N TYR A 586 9.63 24.20 21.36
CA TYR A 586 11.00 24.20 20.84
C TYR A 586 12.05 24.17 21.94
N GLU A 587 11.87 24.96 23.00
CA GLU A 587 12.84 25.04 24.09
C GLU A 587 13.00 23.70 24.82
N GLY A 588 14.25 23.33 25.06
CA GLY A 588 14.64 22.06 25.67
C GLY A 588 14.79 20.89 24.69
N SER A 589 14.30 21.04 23.46
CA SER A 589 14.47 20.04 22.40
C SER A 589 15.95 19.86 22.02
N PRO A 590 16.34 18.70 21.47
CA PRO A 590 17.68 18.51 20.94
C PRO A 590 18.13 19.57 19.94
N VAL A 591 17.28 19.95 18.99
CA VAL A 591 17.62 20.97 18.00
C VAL A 591 17.84 22.35 18.64
N SER A 592 17.18 22.67 19.76
CA SER A 592 17.45 23.91 20.52
C SER A 592 18.79 23.89 21.24
N LYS A 593 19.38 22.71 21.42
CA LYS A 593 20.72 22.50 21.97
C LYS A 593 21.78 22.32 20.88
N GLY A 594 21.43 22.55 19.61
CA GLY A 594 22.34 22.38 18.47
C GLY A 594 22.59 20.92 18.06
N ILE A 595 21.80 19.98 18.58
CA ILE A 595 21.89 18.54 18.28
C ILE A 595 20.91 18.22 17.15
N LEU A 596 21.44 17.86 15.98
CA LEU A 596 20.65 17.42 14.83
C LEU A 596 20.59 15.89 14.76
N GLN A 597 19.79 15.37 13.83
CA GLN A 597 19.52 13.94 13.76
C GLN A 597 20.80 13.09 13.64
N TYR A 598 21.73 13.46 12.76
CA TYR A 598 22.94 12.66 12.54
C TYR A 598 23.87 12.67 13.77
N ASP A 599 23.82 13.70 14.61
CA ASP A 599 24.55 13.75 15.88
C ASP A 599 24.04 12.65 16.83
N MET A 600 22.72 12.42 16.87
CA MET A 600 22.10 11.35 17.68
C MET A 600 22.43 9.93 17.16
N TRP A 601 22.93 9.82 15.94
CA TRP A 601 23.42 8.58 15.34
C TRP A 601 24.94 8.45 15.39
N ASN A 602 25.65 9.47 15.90
CA ASN A 602 27.11 9.57 15.87
C ASN A 602 27.67 9.48 14.43
N VAL A 603 26.96 10.06 13.46
CA VAL A 603 27.34 10.08 12.05
C VAL A 603 27.85 11.47 11.67
N LYS A 604 29.00 11.52 11.01
CA LYS A 604 29.49 12.74 10.37
C LYS A 604 28.88 12.87 8.97
N PRO A 605 28.16 13.95 8.64
CA PRO A 605 27.64 14.18 7.29
C PRO A 605 28.74 14.29 6.23
N THR A 606 28.35 14.22 4.96
CA THR A 606 29.28 14.52 3.86
C THR A 606 29.58 16.02 3.79
N ASN A 607 30.50 16.42 2.91
CA ASN A 607 30.81 17.84 2.68
C ASN A 607 29.86 18.49 1.64
N LEU A 608 28.71 17.87 1.34
CA LEU A 608 27.78 18.38 0.32
C LEU A 608 27.10 19.69 0.77
N TRP A 609 26.79 19.81 2.07
CA TRP A 609 26.15 20.99 2.64
C TRP A 609 26.89 21.51 3.88
N ASP A 610 26.79 22.81 4.12
CA ASP A 610 27.44 23.51 5.25
C ASP A 610 26.56 23.44 6.50
N TRP A 611 26.71 22.35 7.24
CA TRP A 611 25.94 22.06 8.45
C TRP A 611 26.25 23.01 9.62
N ASP A 612 27.48 23.50 9.72
CA ASP A 612 27.89 24.41 10.79
C ASP A 612 27.17 25.75 10.65
N LYS A 613 27.16 26.31 9.44
CA LYS A 613 26.40 27.52 9.13
C LYS A 613 24.89 27.35 9.34
N LEU A 614 24.34 26.16 9.08
CA LEU A 614 22.94 25.89 9.37
C LEU A 614 22.68 25.80 10.88
N LYS A 615 23.56 25.15 11.65
CA LYS A 615 23.48 25.11 13.12
C LYS A 615 23.56 26.51 13.73
N GLU A 616 24.42 27.40 13.22
CA GLU A 616 24.48 28.81 13.63
C GLU A 616 23.15 29.54 13.39
N LYS A 617 22.53 29.36 12.22
CA LYS A 617 21.22 29.94 11.91
C LYS A 617 20.13 29.40 12.83
N ILE A 618 20.13 28.08 13.09
CA ILE A 618 19.17 27.43 13.99
C ILE A 618 19.38 27.94 15.43
N ALA A 619 20.62 28.11 15.89
CA ALA A 619 20.89 28.68 17.20
C ALA A 619 20.34 30.10 17.35
N LYS A 620 20.33 30.89 16.26
CA LYS A 620 19.82 32.27 16.26
C LYS A 620 18.29 32.36 16.15
N HIS A 621 17.66 31.51 15.34
CA HIS A 621 16.26 31.67 14.95
C HIS A 621 15.34 30.51 15.36
N GLY A 622 15.91 29.39 15.79
CA GLY A 622 15.22 28.13 16.00
C GLY A 622 14.67 27.52 14.71
N VAL A 623 13.71 26.61 14.86
CA VAL A 623 12.98 25.97 13.75
C VAL A 623 11.48 25.98 13.99
N ARG A 624 10.69 26.00 12.92
CA ARG A 624 9.23 26.10 12.97
C ARG A 624 8.53 24.76 13.21
N ASN A 625 9.20 23.66 12.87
CA ASN A 625 8.64 22.31 12.90
C ASN A 625 9.53 21.40 13.74
N SER A 626 8.93 20.64 14.64
CA SER A 626 9.68 19.74 15.53
C SER A 626 10.29 18.53 14.81
N LEU A 627 9.65 18.04 13.74
CA LEU A 627 10.04 16.87 12.97
C LEU A 627 9.74 17.13 11.49
N LEU A 628 10.54 16.56 10.58
CA LEU A 628 10.59 16.94 9.18
C LEU A 628 10.52 15.76 8.20
N ILE A 629 11.26 14.68 8.42
CA ILE A 629 11.51 13.63 7.41
C ILE A 629 10.91 12.30 7.90
N ALA A 630 10.05 11.69 7.07
CA ALA A 630 9.41 10.41 7.36
C ALA A 630 9.03 9.68 6.05
N PRO A 631 9.92 8.85 5.48
CA PRO A 631 9.63 8.11 4.24
C PRO A 631 8.52 7.08 4.44
N MET A 632 7.33 7.43 3.96
CA MET A 632 6.13 6.59 4.01
C MET A 632 6.03 5.65 2.79
N PRO A 633 5.12 4.66 2.82
CA PRO A 633 4.76 3.91 1.63
C PRO A 633 3.97 4.82 0.68
N THR A 634 4.35 4.85 -0.60
CA THR A 634 3.75 5.72 -1.60
C THR A 634 2.86 4.95 -2.58
N ALA A 635 2.23 3.86 -2.12
CA ALA A 635 1.51 2.89 -2.96
C ALA A 635 0.60 3.51 -4.03
N SER A 636 -0.19 4.53 -3.68
CA SER A 636 -1.10 5.17 -4.64
C SER A 636 -0.49 6.39 -5.33
N THR A 637 0.32 7.18 -4.64
CA THR A 637 0.91 8.42 -5.19
C THR A 637 2.07 8.14 -6.15
N ALA A 638 2.85 7.08 -5.91
CA ALA A 638 3.87 6.62 -6.86
C ALA A 638 3.27 6.03 -8.12
N GLN A 639 2.14 5.32 -8.01
CA GLN A 639 1.38 4.87 -9.18
C GLN A 639 0.88 6.05 -10.03
N ILE A 640 0.37 7.11 -9.40
CA ILE A 640 -0.05 8.33 -10.10
C ILE A 640 1.11 8.95 -10.87
N LEU A 641 2.30 9.07 -10.24
CA LEU A 641 3.46 9.66 -10.89
C LEU A 641 4.20 8.70 -11.84
N GLY A 642 3.89 7.40 -11.80
CA GLY A 642 4.54 6.37 -12.60
C GLY A 642 5.91 5.91 -12.07
N ASN A 643 6.14 6.05 -10.77
CA ASN A 643 7.39 5.70 -10.09
C ASN A 643 7.25 4.39 -9.30
N ASN A 644 8.38 3.78 -8.93
CA ASN A 644 8.44 2.72 -7.93
C ASN A 644 8.19 3.27 -6.52
N GLU A 645 7.71 2.40 -5.63
CA GLU A 645 7.30 2.80 -4.29
C GLU A 645 8.49 3.22 -3.41
N SER A 646 8.38 4.41 -2.82
CA SER A 646 9.23 4.90 -1.74
C SER A 646 10.74 4.67 -1.97
N ILE A 647 11.38 4.01 -1.01
CA ILE A 647 12.78 3.58 -0.98
C ILE A 647 12.99 2.13 -1.46
N GLU A 648 11.96 1.47 -1.99
CA GLU A 648 12.02 0.04 -2.29
C GLU A 648 12.72 -0.25 -3.62
N PRO A 649 13.45 -1.37 -3.72
CA PRO A 649 13.81 -1.95 -5.02
C PRO A 649 12.55 -2.41 -5.78
N TYR A 650 12.70 -2.66 -7.09
CA TYR A 650 11.63 -3.31 -7.84
C TYR A 650 11.38 -4.73 -7.30
N THR A 651 10.14 -5.02 -6.94
CA THR A 651 9.75 -6.34 -6.43
C THR A 651 9.75 -7.41 -7.52
N SER A 652 9.50 -7.00 -8.77
CA SER A 652 9.54 -7.83 -9.96
C SER A 652 9.73 -6.94 -11.20
N ASN A 653 10.41 -7.45 -12.23
CA ASN A 653 10.48 -6.75 -13.52
C ASN A 653 9.27 -7.01 -14.43
N ILE A 654 8.43 -7.99 -14.12
CA ILE A 654 7.13 -8.20 -14.77
C ILE A 654 6.07 -8.50 -13.73
N TYR A 655 4.96 -7.78 -13.76
CA TYR A 655 3.87 -7.99 -12.80
C TYR A 655 2.51 -7.74 -13.44
N VAL A 656 1.51 -8.46 -12.94
CA VAL A 656 0.13 -8.33 -13.40
C VAL A 656 -0.60 -7.34 -12.49
N ARG A 657 -1.22 -6.31 -13.08
CA ARG A 657 -2.11 -5.40 -12.36
C ARG A 657 -3.54 -5.60 -12.80
N ARG A 658 -4.43 -5.68 -11.81
CA ARG A 658 -5.88 -5.69 -12.02
C ARG A 658 -6.40 -4.26 -12.00
N VAL A 659 -7.01 -3.84 -13.09
CA VAL A 659 -7.87 -2.65 -13.16
C VAL A 659 -9.30 -3.10 -13.46
N LEU A 660 -10.28 -2.18 -13.39
CA LEU A 660 -11.69 -2.53 -13.61
C LEU A 660 -11.94 -3.17 -14.98
N SER A 661 -11.15 -2.81 -15.99
CA SER A 661 -11.26 -3.34 -17.35
C SER A 661 -10.52 -4.65 -17.60
N GLY A 662 -9.76 -5.18 -16.63
CA GLY A 662 -9.07 -6.46 -16.77
C GLY A 662 -7.73 -6.56 -16.05
N GLU A 663 -6.99 -7.60 -16.37
CA GLU A 663 -5.61 -7.81 -15.91
C GLU A 663 -4.63 -7.37 -16.99
N PHE A 664 -3.68 -6.51 -16.64
CA PHE A 664 -2.65 -6.00 -17.55
C PHE A 664 -1.28 -6.45 -17.06
N VAL A 665 -0.51 -7.04 -17.96
CA VAL A 665 0.90 -7.36 -17.73
C VAL A 665 1.70 -6.08 -17.89
N ILE A 666 2.48 -5.73 -16.89
CA ILE A 666 3.34 -4.55 -16.90
C ILE A 666 4.77 -5.02 -16.75
N VAL A 667 5.60 -4.61 -17.69
CA VAL A 667 7.05 -4.79 -17.64
C VAL A 667 7.67 -3.53 -17.04
N ASN A 668 8.75 -3.68 -16.30
CA ASN A 668 9.57 -2.56 -15.82
C ASN A 668 9.95 -1.69 -17.04
N PRO A 669 9.48 -0.43 -17.11
CA PRO A 669 9.64 0.40 -18.30
C PRO A 669 11.11 0.71 -18.60
N HIS A 670 11.98 0.68 -17.60
CA HIS A 670 13.42 0.89 -17.78
C HIS A 670 14.05 -0.34 -18.45
N LEU A 671 13.77 -1.55 -17.93
CA LEU A 671 14.26 -2.80 -18.51
C LEU A 671 13.77 -2.97 -19.95
N LEU A 672 12.48 -2.70 -20.19
CA LEU A 672 11.90 -2.84 -21.51
C LEU A 672 12.60 -1.94 -22.53
N ARG A 673 12.86 -0.66 -22.19
CA ARG A 673 13.61 0.25 -23.07
C ARG A 673 15.02 -0.24 -23.35
N ASP A 674 15.73 -0.75 -22.35
CA ASP A 674 17.08 -1.27 -22.54
C ASP A 674 17.13 -2.51 -23.43
N LEU A 675 16.20 -3.46 -23.22
CA LEU A 675 16.10 -4.66 -24.06
C LEU A 675 15.71 -4.28 -25.50
N THR A 676 14.75 -3.38 -25.67
CA THR A 676 14.36 -2.88 -27.00
C THR A 676 15.52 -2.16 -27.70
N ALA A 677 16.23 -1.27 -27.00
CA ALA A 677 17.37 -0.55 -27.56
C ALA A 677 18.53 -1.47 -28.00
N ARG A 678 18.65 -2.65 -27.37
CA ARG A 678 19.62 -3.70 -27.74
C ARG A 678 19.08 -4.73 -28.73
N GLY A 679 17.84 -4.58 -29.22
CA GLY A 679 17.20 -5.54 -30.13
C GLY A 679 16.95 -6.91 -29.49
N LEU A 680 16.84 -6.98 -28.16
CA LEU A 680 16.66 -8.22 -27.39
C LEU A 680 15.20 -8.48 -27.02
N TRP A 681 14.31 -7.51 -27.19
CA TRP A 681 12.90 -7.64 -26.78
C TRP A 681 12.06 -8.32 -27.87
N ASP A 682 11.51 -9.48 -27.53
CA ASP A 682 10.52 -10.23 -28.31
C ASP A 682 9.54 -10.99 -27.40
N GLU A 683 8.56 -11.67 -28.01
CA GLU A 683 7.55 -12.46 -27.28
C GLU A 683 8.20 -13.59 -26.45
N ASP A 684 9.29 -14.17 -26.96
CA ASP A 684 10.01 -15.25 -26.27
C ASP A 684 10.73 -14.70 -25.03
N MET A 685 11.42 -13.55 -25.13
CA MET A 685 12.02 -12.85 -24.00
C MET A 685 10.98 -12.50 -22.92
N GLN A 686 9.80 -12.03 -23.32
CA GLN A 686 8.71 -11.77 -22.38
C GLN A 686 8.28 -13.06 -21.67
N ASN A 687 8.14 -14.17 -22.39
CA ASN A 687 7.76 -15.47 -21.84
C ASN A 687 8.86 -16.04 -20.92
N GLU A 688 10.14 -15.87 -21.26
CA GLU A 688 11.30 -16.27 -20.45
C GLU A 688 11.35 -15.50 -19.11
N ILE A 689 11.14 -14.18 -19.14
CA ILE A 689 11.06 -13.35 -17.93
C ILE A 689 9.83 -13.74 -17.09
N LEU A 690 8.68 -13.99 -17.72
CA LEU A 690 7.48 -14.44 -17.01
C LEU A 690 7.69 -15.81 -16.36
N ALA A 691 8.29 -16.76 -17.08
CA ALA A 691 8.68 -18.08 -16.57
C ALA A 691 9.66 -17.99 -15.40
N SER A 692 10.52 -16.97 -15.41
CA SER A 692 11.47 -16.64 -14.35
C SER A 692 10.85 -15.76 -13.24
N PHE A 693 9.52 -15.59 -13.21
CA PHE A 693 8.78 -14.79 -12.23
C PHE A 693 9.28 -13.34 -12.14
N GLY A 694 9.67 -12.75 -13.27
CA GLY A 694 10.20 -11.39 -13.38
C GLY A 694 11.68 -11.23 -13.06
N SER A 695 12.39 -12.33 -12.80
CA SER A 695 13.86 -12.34 -12.78
C SER A 695 14.42 -12.28 -14.19
N VAL A 696 15.57 -11.61 -14.33
CA VAL A 696 16.37 -11.61 -15.56
C VAL A 696 17.68 -12.40 -15.41
N GLN A 697 17.97 -12.96 -14.22
CA GLN A 697 19.30 -13.49 -13.90
C GLN A 697 19.64 -14.76 -14.69
N ASN A 698 18.65 -15.62 -14.91
CA ASN A 698 18.84 -16.94 -15.54
C ASN A 698 18.45 -16.94 -17.03
N ILE A 699 18.52 -15.78 -17.70
CA ILE A 699 18.22 -15.63 -19.12
C ILE A 699 19.52 -15.35 -19.86
N ASP A 700 19.98 -16.32 -20.64
CA ASP A 700 21.30 -16.29 -21.31
C ASP A 700 21.41 -15.14 -22.31
N ARG A 701 20.30 -14.78 -22.96
CA ARG A 701 20.21 -13.70 -23.95
C ARG A 701 20.40 -12.31 -23.33
N ILE A 702 20.24 -12.15 -22.02
CA ILE A 702 20.39 -10.86 -21.33
C ILE A 702 21.85 -10.69 -20.87
N PRO A 703 22.55 -9.63 -21.29
CA PRO A 703 23.92 -9.35 -20.85
C PRO A 703 24.04 -9.10 -19.33
N ASP A 704 25.21 -9.43 -18.76
CA ASP A 704 25.44 -9.37 -17.31
C ASP A 704 25.28 -7.96 -16.72
N ASP A 705 25.61 -6.92 -17.48
CA ASP A 705 25.45 -5.54 -17.02
C ASP A 705 23.97 -5.19 -16.76
N LEU A 706 23.05 -5.69 -17.59
CA LEU A 706 21.60 -5.56 -17.36
C LEU A 706 21.12 -6.48 -16.24
N LYS A 707 21.66 -7.70 -16.14
CA LYS A 707 21.31 -8.63 -15.04
C LYS A 707 21.59 -8.00 -13.69
N VAL A 708 22.77 -7.42 -13.51
CA VAL A 708 23.15 -6.76 -12.25
C VAL A 708 22.27 -5.53 -11.98
N LEU A 709 21.95 -4.74 -13.00
CA LEU A 709 21.14 -3.53 -12.87
C LEU A 709 19.67 -3.83 -12.50
N TYR A 710 19.10 -4.91 -13.05
CA TYR A 710 17.69 -5.27 -12.92
C TYR A 710 17.44 -6.43 -11.94
N LYS A 711 18.31 -6.61 -10.95
CA LYS A 711 18.03 -7.49 -9.81
C LYS A 711 16.74 -7.06 -9.10
N THR A 712 15.87 -8.02 -8.86
CA THR A 712 14.66 -7.85 -8.06
C THR A 712 15.00 -7.81 -6.57
N VAL A 713 14.08 -7.32 -5.75
CA VAL A 713 14.23 -7.30 -4.28
C VAL A 713 14.53 -8.68 -3.68
N TRP A 714 14.13 -9.76 -4.35
CA TRP A 714 14.34 -11.15 -3.92
C TRP A 714 15.76 -11.64 -4.16
N GLU A 715 16.51 -10.94 -5.02
CA GLU A 715 17.88 -11.27 -5.43
C GLU A 715 18.89 -10.33 -4.78
N ILE A 716 18.43 -9.20 -4.22
CA ILE A 716 19.25 -8.26 -3.46
C ILE A 716 19.37 -8.77 -2.01
N PRO A 717 20.59 -8.89 -1.46
CA PRO A 717 20.78 -9.25 -0.06
C PRO A 717 20.07 -8.25 0.86
N GLN A 718 19.19 -8.72 1.75
CA GLN A 718 18.43 -7.84 2.64
C GLN A 718 19.32 -7.04 3.61
N LYS A 719 20.53 -7.54 3.90
CA LYS A 719 21.55 -6.78 4.65
C LYS A 719 21.86 -5.44 3.99
N VAL A 720 21.98 -5.38 2.66
CA VAL A 720 22.23 -4.14 1.91
C VAL A 720 21.08 -3.16 2.08
N ILE A 721 19.83 -3.66 2.04
CA ILE A 721 18.64 -2.84 2.26
C ILE A 721 18.64 -2.22 3.67
N LEU A 722 18.98 -3.02 4.68
CA LEU A 722 19.09 -2.58 6.08
C LEU A 722 20.25 -1.59 6.29
N GLU A 723 21.40 -1.80 5.64
CA GLU A 723 22.53 -0.87 5.69
C GLU A 723 22.15 0.49 5.10
N MET A 724 21.59 0.52 3.89
CA MET A 724 21.15 1.77 3.27
C MET A 724 20.04 2.46 4.09
N ALA A 725 19.21 1.68 4.79
CA ALA A 725 18.21 2.20 5.73
C ALA A 725 18.83 2.84 6.97
N ALA A 726 19.91 2.26 7.50
CA ALA A 726 20.66 2.84 8.62
C ALA A 726 21.39 4.12 8.18
N ASP A 727 22.05 4.09 7.02
CA ASP A 727 22.74 5.25 6.44
C ASP A 727 21.83 6.46 6.30
N ARG A 728 20.65 6.27 5.68
CA ARG A 728 19.66 7.35 5.56
C ARG A 728 19.01 7.70 6.89
N GLY A 729 18.96 6.75 7.83
CA GLY A 729 18.37 6.92 9.16
C GLY A 729 19.00 8.08 9.96
N ALA A 730 20.29 8.34 9.74
CA ALA A 730 21.01 9.48 10.30
C ALA A 730 20.45 10.85 9.87
N PHE A 731 19.69 10.92 8.78
CA PHE A 731 19.07 12.15 8.27
C PHE A 731 17.53 12.09 8.33
N ILE A 732 16.97 11.12 9.07
CA ILE A 732 15.52 10.93 9.25
C ILE A 732 15.19 11.09 10.74
N ASP A 733 14.57 12.22 11.10
CA ASP A 733 14.20 12.56 12.47
C ASP A 733 13.01 11.75 13.02
N GLN A 734 12.17 11.20 12.15
CA GLN A 734 11.13 10.23 12.49
C GLN A 734 11.61 8.79 12.25
N SER A 735 11.02 8.04 11.32
CA SER A 735 11.48 6.72 10.88
C SER A 735 11.13 6.53 9.40
N GLN A 736 11.19 5.30 8.90
CA GLN A 736 10.92 4.93 7.51
C GLN A 736 10.17 3.59 7.46
N SER A 737 9.21 3.47 6.55
CA SER A 737 8.47 2.22 6.34
C SER A 737 9.32 1.20 5.59
N LEU A 738 9.96 0.29 6.32
CA LEU A 738 10.95 -0.63 5.78
C LEU A 738 10.39 -2.05 5.60
N ASN A 739 9.94 -2.39 4.41
CA ASN A 739 9.57 -3.78 4.10
C ASN A 739 10.82 -4.65 3.95
N VAL A 740 10.73 -5.90 4.43
CA VAL A 740 11.79 -6.90 4.31
C VAL A 740 11.27 -8.05 3.45
N HIS A 741 12.09 -8.50 2.50
CA HIS A 741 11.72 -9.52 1.52
C HIS A 741 12.62 -10.74 1.67
N ILE A 742 12.06 -11.87 2.10
CA ILE A 742 12.80 -13.12 2.24
C ILE A 742 11.98 -14.22 1.57
N GLY A 743 12.49 -14.76 0.46
CA GLY A 743 11.82 -15.81 -0.31
C GLY A 743 11.47 -17.02 0.56
N ASP A 744 12.51 -17.62 1.16
CA ASP A 744 12.39 -18.76 2.07
C ASP A 744 12.80 -18.35 3.49
N PRO A 745 11.85 -17.86 4.31
CA PRO A 745 12.14 -17.41 5.66
C PRO A 745 12.45 -18.60 6.57
N THR A 746 13.61 -18.56 7.23
CA THR A 746 13.97 -19.47 8.32
C THR A 746 14.13 -18.67 9.61
N THR A 747 14.00 -19.33 10.76
CA THR A 747 14.23 -18.71 12.08
C THR A 747 15.60 -18.05 12.13
N GLU A 748 16.63 -18.67 11.59
CA GLU A 748 18.00 -18.15 11.56
C GLU A 748 18.14 -16.89 10.69
N LYS A 749 17.60 -16.92 9.46
CA LYS A 749 17.61 -15.75 8.55
C LYS A 749 16.85 -14.58 9.14
N LEU A 750 15.67 -14.82 9.71
CA LEU A 750 14.86 -13.77 10.34
C LEU A 750 15.54 -13.22 11.59
N THR A 751 16.12 -14.10 12.42
CA THR A 751 16.81 -13.69 13.64
C THR A 751 18.01 -12.81 13.29
N SER A 752 18.90 -13.28 12.42
CA SER A 752 20.08 -12.50 11.99
C SER A 752 19.71 -11.16 11.37
N MET A 753 18.66 -11.13 10.54
CA MET A 753 18.13 -9.92 9.91
C MET A 753 17.61 -8.90 10.94
N HIS A 754 16.77 -9.32 11.90
CA HIS A 754 16.26 -8.42 12.94
C HIS A 754 17.36 -7.93 13.88
N PHE A 755 18.28 -8.81 14.28
CA PHE A 755 19.41 -8.41 15.13
C PHE A 755 20.36 -7.46 14.40
N PHE A 756 20.55 -7.63 13.09
CA PHE A 756 21.31 -6.68 12.28
C PHE A 756 20.63 -5.32 12.24
N GLY A 757 19.31 -5.27 11.97
CA GLY A 757 18.55 -4.03 11.97
C GLY A 757 18.61 -3.29 13.31
N TRP A 758 18.42 -4.01 14.42
CA TRP A 758 18.57 -3.49 15.77
C TRP A 758 19.98 -2.94 16.02
N ARG A 759 21.03 -3.74 15.82
CA ARG A 759 22.42 -3.31 16.07
C ARG A 759 22.87 -2.15 15.19
N SER A 760 22.29 -2.01 14.00
CA SER A 760 22.54 -0.88 13.10
C SER A 760 21.84 0.41 13.56
N GLY A 761 21.07 0.34 14.64
CA GLY A 761 20.35 1.48 15.20
C GLY A 761 19.03 1.79 14.50
N LEU A 762 18.45 0.92 13.66
CA LEU A 762 17.17 1.23 13.03
C LEU A 762 16.09 1.56 14.08
N LYS A 763 15.20 2.49 13.77
CA LYS A 763 14.02 2.79 14.59
C LYS A 763 12.90 1.80 14.26
N THR A 764 12.60 1.66 12.98
CA THR A 764 11.74 0.60 12.43
C THR A 764 12.64 -0.46 11.81
N GLY A 765 12.72 -1.63 12.45
CA GLY A 765 13.46 -2.78 11.92
C GLY A 765 12.72 -3.47 10.79
N MET A 766 11.38 -3.50 10.86
CA MET A 766 10.55 -4.13 9.85
C MET A 766 9.13 -3.56 9.86
N TYR A 767 8.65 -3.12 8.69
CA TYR A 767 7.24 -2.87 8.41
C TYR A 767 6.55 -4.21 8.11
N TYR A 768 6.47 -4.64 6.85
CA TYR A 768 6.04 -6.01 6.52
C TYR A 768 7.20 -6.95 6.26
N LEU A 769 7.04 -8.20 6.70
CA LEU A 769 7.74 -9.32 6.09
C LEU A 769 6.98 -9.75 4.83
N ARG A 770 7.67 -9.79 3.69
CA ARG A 770 7.18 -10.31 2.42
C ARG A 770 7.91 -11.62 2.11
N THR A 771 7.13 -12.67 1.85
CA THR A 771 7.64 -14.02 1.55
C THR A 771 7.16 -14.48 0.18
N LYS A 772 7.85 -15.46 -0.42
CA LYS A 772 7.36 -16.12 -1.63
C LYS A 772 6.47 -17.30 -1.23
N PRO A 773 5.41 -17.61 -1.99
CA PRO A 773 4.65 -18.85 -1.79
C PRO A 773 5.55 -20.07 -1.92
N ALA A 774 5.37 -21.07 -1.05
CA ALA A 774 6.16 -22.31 -1.05
C ALA A 774 6.00 -23.16 -2.33
N ALA A 775 4.93 -22.93 -3.10
CA ALA A 775 4.71 -23.55 -4.40
C ALA A 775 4.54 -22.46 -5.46
N ASN A 776 5.30 -22.59 -6.55
CA ASN A 776 5.14 -21.73 -7.71
C ASN A 776 3.74 -21.91 -8.30
N PRO A 777 2.96 -20.84 -8.50
CA PRO A 777 1.68 -20.94 -9.17
C PRO A 777 1.87 -21.50 -10.58
N ILE A 778 0.98 -22.40 -11.00
CA ILE A 778 0.97 -22.92 -12.37
C ILE A 778 0.73 -21.73 -13.32
N GLN A 779 1.72 -21.40 -14.13
CA GLN A 779 1.61 -20.35 -15.13
C GLN A 779 0.85 -20.89 -16.34
N PHE A 780 -0.43 -20.53 -16.45
CA PHE A 780 -1.29 -20.93 -17.58
C PHE A 780 -1.04 -20.12 -18.86
N THR A 781 -0.31 -19.00 -18.75
CA THR A 781 -0.06 -18.05 -19.85
C THR A 781 1.25 -18.27 -20.60
N VAL A 782 2.11 -19.19 -20.13
CA VAL A 782 3.41 -19.44 -20.76
C VAL A 782 3.30 -20.64 -21.67
N ASP A 783 3.58 -20.44 -22.97
CA ASP A 783 3.71 -21.53 -23.92
C ASP A 783 4.99 -22.32 -23.65
N LYS A 784 4.85 -23.45 -22.95
CA LYS A 784 5.97 -24.33 -22.59
C LYS A 784 6.68 -24.94 -23.81
N SER A 785 6.06 -24.94 -24.99
CA SER A 785 6.68 -25.47 -26.20
C SER A 785 7.79 -24.55 -26.73
N LYS A 786 7.64 -23.23 -26.58
CA LYS A 786 8.63 -22.23 -27.01
C LYS A 786 9.87 -22.16 -26.10
N LEU A 787 9.73 -22.52 -24.83
CA LEU A 787 10.85 -22.56 -23.86
C LEU A 787 11.83 -23.73 -24.07
N ARG A 788 11.51 -24.72 -24.92
CA ARG A 788 12.29 -25.96 -25.08
C ARG A 788 13.38 -25.92 -26.16
N ASN A 789 13.52 -24.84 -26.90
CA ASN A 789 14.36 -24.80 -28.10
C ASN A 789 15.88 -24.61 -27.88
N ASN A 790 16.38 -24.59 -26.63
CA ASN A 790 17.82 -24.43 -26.34
C ASN A 790 18.57 -25.74 -25.99
N ASP A 791 17.89 -26.89 -25.84
CA ASP A 791 18.54 -28.16 -25.46
C ASP A 791 19.00 -29.03 -26.66
N SER A 792 18.85 -28.58 -27.91
CA SER A 792 19.06 -29.42 -29.11
C SER A 792 20.32 -29.09 -29.95
N ILE A 793 21.28 -28.33 -29.42
CA ILE A 793 22.55 -28.06 -30.11
C ILE A 793 23.75 -28.35 -29.18
N SER A 794 23.91 -29.62 -28.78
CA SER A 794 25.21 -30.15 -28.32
C SER A 794 25.22 -31.68 -28.30
N SER A 795 25.20 -32.32 -29.48
CA SER A 795 25.73 -33.70 -29.62
C SER A 795 25.79 -34.12 -31.08
N ALA A 796 26.85 -33.72 -31.77
CA ALA A 796 27.28 -34.38 -32.99
C ALA A 796 28.82 -34.43 -33.03
N SER A 797 29.39 -35.44 -32.35
CA SER A 797 30.71 -35.96 -32.68
C SER A 797 30.81 -37.40 -32.18
N THR A 798 30.89 -38.31 -33.15
CA THR A 798 31.04 -39.76 -33.08
C THR A 798 32.40 -40.18 -32.49
N VAL A 799 32.46 -41.34 -31.81
CA VAL A 799 33.42 -42.47 -32.05
C VAL A 799 33.55 -43.43 -30.82
N ASN A 800 33.15 -44.69 -31.08
CA ASN A 800 33.62 -46.02 -30.64
C ASN A 800 33.54 -46.58 -29.19
N ASN A 801 32.94 -47.79 -29.15
CA ASN A 801 32.98 -48.89 -28.15
C ASN A 801 34.42 -49.22 -27.67
N THR A 802 34.72 -49.58 -26.42
CA THR A 802 34.44 -50.84 -25.66
C THR A 802 34.97 -50.66 -24.20
N PRO A 803 34.83 -51.61 -23.24
CA PRO A 803 34.28 -51.34 -21.89
C PRO A 803 35.31 -51.38 -20.75
N ILE A 804 35.09 -50.60 -19.68
CA ILE A 804 35.80 -50.79 -18.39
C ILE A 804 34.78 -50.85 -17.25
N GLN A 805 34.99 -51.84 -16.39
CA GLN A 805 34.13 -52.39 -15.34
C GLN A 805 33.79 -51.42 -14.20
N SER A 806 32.60 -51.64 -13.62
CA SER A 806 32.14 -51.10 -12.33
C SER A 806 32.84 -51.76 -11.14
N PRO A 807 32.85 -51.07 -9.99
CA PRO A 807 32.29 -51.62 -8.74
C PRO A 807 31.33 -50.58 -8.10
N ASN A 808 30.27 -50.86 -7.34
CA ASN A 808 29.66 -52.06 -6.80
C ASN A 808 28.14 -51.78 -6.69
N LYS A 809 27.34 -52.84 -6.83
CA LYS A 809 25.91 -52.87 -6.46
C LYS A 809 25.83 -52.96 -4.94
N ASP A 810 25.08 -52.07 -4.28
CA ASP A 810 24.35 -52.36 -3.03
C ASP A 810 23.40 -51.22 -2.56
N ASP A 811 23.36 -50.03 -3.18
CA ASP A 811 22.53 -48.90 -2.69
C ASP A 811 21.16 -48.68 -3.37
N ASP A 812 20.77 -49.49 -4.37
CA ASP A 812 19.58 -49.19 -5.19
C ASP A 812 18.25 -49.82 -4.72
N ASN A 813 18.26 -50.79 -3.80
CA ASN A 813 17.02 -51.42 -3.34
C ASN A 813 16.32 -50.66 -2.19
N ASP A 814 17.07 -49.98 -1.33
CA ASP A 814 16.52 -49.21 -0.19
C ASP A 814 15.76 -47.94 -0.62
N ASN A 815 16.12 -47.38 -1.77
CA ASN A 815 15.48 -46.17 -2.31
C ASN A 815 14.13 -46.46 -2.99
N ILE A 816 13.90 -47.67 -3.49
CA ILE A 816 12.64 -48.05 -4.14
C ILE A 816 11.56 -48.35 -3.10
N GLU A 817 11.92 -49.01 -1.98
CA GLU A 817 10.98 -49.26 -0.88
C GLU A 817 10.54 -47.97 -0.17
N LYS A 818 11.47 -47.04 0.11
CA LYS A 818 11.13 -45.72 0.68
C LYS A 818 10.19 -44.92 -0.22
N ARG A 819 10.38 -44.97 -1.54
CA ARG A 819 9.53 -44.26 -2.51
C ARG A 819 8.12 -44.87 -2.58
N ASN A 820 8.02 -46.19 -2.45
CA ASN A 820 6.74 -46.90 -2.41
C ASN A 820 5.97 -46.66 -1.09
N GLN A 821 6.67 -46.58 0.05
CA GLN A 821 6.08 -46.22 1.33
C GLN A 821 5.56 -44.77 1.34
N LEU A 822 6.33 -43.81 0.82
CA LEU A 822 5.91 -42.40 0.68
C LEU A 822 4.67 -42.25 -0.22
N ASN A 823 4.58 -43.03 -1.31
CA ASN A 823 3.43 -43.03 -2.19
C ASN A 823 2.18 -43.67 -1.56
N GLN A 824 2.34 -44.70 -0.71
CA GLN A 824 1.23 -45.26 0.07
C GLN A 824 0.74 -44.28 1.14
N GLN A 825 1.65 -43.59 1.82
CA GLN A 825 1.32 -42.58 2.84
C GLN A 825 0.57 -41.39 2.22
N ALA A 826 0.99 -40.93 1.04
CA ALA A 826 0.30 -39.88 0.30
C ALA A 826 -1.13 -40.27 -0.12
N ARG A 827 -1.34 -41.53 -0.53
CA ARG A 827 -2.67 -42.07 -0.84
C ARG A 827 -3.55 -42.22 0.40
N GLY A 828 -2.97 -42.59 1.55
CA GLY A 828 -3.65 -42.62 2.85
C GLY A 828 -4.16 -41.24 3.26
N ASN A 829 -3.28 -40.23 3.19
CA ASN A 829 -3.61 -38.84 3.54
C ASN A 829 -4.71 -38.25 2.64
N GLN A 830 -4.73 -38.58 1.35
CA GLN A 830 -5.82 -38.16 0.44
C GLN A 830 -7.17 -38.81 0.79
N ARG A 831 -7.17 -40.07 1.22
CA ARG A 831 -8.40 -40.77 1.65
C ARG A 831 -8.94 -40.21 2.96
N GLU A 832 -8.08 -39.86 3.91
CA GLU A 832 -8.50 -39.20 5.15
C GLU A 832 -9.05 -37.79 4.90
N LEU A 833 -8.43 -37.03 4.00
CA LEU A 833 -8.91 -35.71 3.60
C LEU A 833 -10.31 -35.78 2.93
N ALA A 834 -10.54 -36.82 2.13
CA ALA A 834 -11.86 -37.08 1.54
C ALA A 834 -12.91 -37.46 2.60
N ARG A 835 -12.54 -38.30 3.58
CA ARG A 835 -13.39 -38.63 4.74
C ARG A 835 -13.72 -37.41 5.58
N ALA A 836 -12.75 -36.55 5.88
CA ALA A 836 -12.94 -35.32 6.64
C ALA A 836 -13.86 -34.32 5.92
N LYS A 837 -13.74 -34.21 4.58
CA LYS A 837 -14.65 -33.39 3.75
C LYS A 837 -16.09 -33.94 3.78
N ASN A 838 -16.27 -35.25 3.71
CA ASN A 838 -17.59 -35.86 3.83
C ASN A 838 -18.20 -35.69 5.23
N LEU A 839 -17.39 -35.85 6.28
CA LEU A 839 -17.84 -35.62 7.66
C LEU A 839 -18.28 -34.16 7.88
N LYS A 840 -17.51 -33.19 7.37
CA LYS A 840 -17.89 -31.76 7.39
C LYS A 840 -19.20 -31.51 6.64
N LYS A 841 -19.45 -32.20 5.53
CA LYS A 841 -20.69 -32.08 4.75
C LYS A 841 -21.90 -32.65 5.51
N THR A 842 -21.71 -33.77 6.22
CA THR A 842 -22.75 -34.38 7.07
C THR A 842 -23.07 -33.52 8.28
N VAL A 843 -22.06 -32.98 8.98
CA VAL A 843 -22.27 -32.08 10.13
C VAL A 843 -22.97 -30.79 9.72
N LYS A 844 -22.62 -30.20 8.57
CA LYS A 844 -23.31 -29.02 8.03
C LYS A 844 -24.79 -29.30 7.71
N LYS A 845 -25.08 -30.52 7.24
CA LYS A 845 -26.45 -30.93 6.91
C LYS A 845 -27.30 -31.17 8.17
N ALA A 846 -26.72 -31.79 9.20
CA ALA A 846 -27.38 -31.99 10.48
C ALA A 846 -27.66 -30.67 11.21
N ALA A 847 -26.72 -29.71 11.18
CA ALA A 847 -26.90 -28.38 11.75
C ALA A 847 -28.00 -27.58 11.02
N ALA A 848 -28.06 -27.66 9.69
CA ALA A 848 -29.11 -27.03 8.89
C ALA A 848 -30.50 -27.64 9.14
N GLU A 849 -30.58 -28.96 9.39
CA GLU A 849 -31.84 -29.64 9.77
C GLU A 849 -32.31 -29.24 11.17
N GLN A 850 -31.40 -29.10 12.15
CA GLN A 850 -31.73 -28.63 13.50
C GLN A 850 -32.28 -27.20 13.52
N ASP A 851 -31.68 -26.27 12.77
CA ASP A 851 -32.19 -24.90 12.69
C ASP A 851 -33.51 -24.82 11.91
N SER A 852 -33.72 -25.66 10.90
CA SER A 852 -35.00 -25.74 10.16
C SER A 852 -36.17 -26.34 10.95
N ASN A 853 -35.89 -26.87 12.15
CA ASN A 853 -36.86 -27.52 13.03
C ASN A 853 -37.25 -26.68 14.25
N LYS A 854 -36.53 -25.57 14.53
CA LYS A 854 -36.88 -24.65 15.63
C LYS A 854 -38.27 -24.04 15.39
N GLY A 855 -39.15 -24.17 16.39
CA GLY A 855 -40.51 -23.58 16.37
C GLY A 855 -41.61 -24.41 15.69
N LEU A 856 -41.31 -25.59 15.14
CA LEU A 856 -42.30 -26.47 14.50
C LEU A 856 -42.76 -27.61 15.42
N SER A 857 -44.08 -27.85 15.51
CA SER A 857 -44.65 -29.01 16.20
C SER A 857 -44.29 -30.32 15.49
N LEU A 858 -44.34 -31.44 16.20
CA LEU A 858 -43.99 -32.76 15.65
C LEU A 858 -44.88 -33.16 14.46
N GLU A 859 -46.16 -32.79 14.50
CA GLU A 859 -47.12 -33.02 13.43
C GLU A 859 -46.80 -32.19 12.18
N ALA A 860 -46.41 -30.92 12.36
CA ALA A 860 -45.99 -30.05 11.26
C ALA A 860 -44.71 -30.55 10.57
N ARG A 861 -43.79 -31.16 11.34
CA ARG A 861 -42.57 -31.80 10.79
C ARG A 861 -42.90 -33.03 9.94
N LYS A 862 -43.78 -33.91 10.44
CA LYS A 862 -44.22 -35.11 9.71
C LYS A 862 -44.96 -34.76 8.41
N ALA A 863 -45.82 -33.74 8.43
CA ALA A 863 -46.54 -33.28 7.23
C ALA A 863 -45.58 -32.72 6.17
N ARG A 864 -44.57 -31.96 6.58
CA ARG A 864 -43.53 -31.40 5.68
C ARG A 864 -42.68 -32.50 5.03
N ASP A 865 -42.29 -33.50 5.81
CA ASP A 865 -41.46 -34.60 5.29
C ASP A 865 -42.25 -35.51 4.35
N ALA A 866 -43.55 -35.73 4.63
CA ALA A 866 -44.45 -36.43 3.71
C ALA A 866 -44.66 -35.66 2.38
N ALA A 867 -44.77 -34.34 2.42
CA ALA A 867 -44.87 -33.50 1.22
C ALA A 867 -43.59 -33.56 0.36
N ARG A 868 -42.40 -33.51 1.00
CA ARG A 868 -41.10 -33.66 0.32
C ARG A 868 -40.91 -35.04 -0.32
N MET A 869 -41.43 -36.09 0.30
CA MET A 869 -41.38 -37.43 -0.26
C MET A 869 -42.27 -37.55 -1.51
N ARG A 870 -43.49 -36.98 -1.47
CA ARG A 870 -44.38 -36.92 -2.64
C ARG A 870 -43.76 -36.12 -3.80
N GLU A 871 -43.11 -35.01 -3.51
CA GLU A 871 -42.46 -34.15 -4.51
C GLU A 871 -41.24 -34.83 -5.16
N LYS A 872 -40.49 -35.65 -4.40
CA LYS A 872 -39.41 -36.49 -4.93
C LYS A 872 -39.93 -37.65 -5.78
N GLN A 873 -41.08 -38.20 -5.44
CA GLN A 873 -41.70 -39.31 -6.17
C GLN A 873 -42.23 -38.82 -7.54
N GLN A 874 -42.87 -37.64 -7.57
CA GLN A 874 -43.29 -36.97 -8.80
C GLN A 874 -42.11 -36.59 -9.72
N LYS A 875 -40.98 -36.14 -9.16
CA LYS A 875 -39.77 -35.86 -9.97
C LYS A 875 -39.15 -37.12 -10.57
N LYS A 876 -39.22 -38.25 -9.87
CA LYS A 876 -38.75 -39.55 -10.39
C LYS A 876 -39.63 -40.11 -11.50
N GLU A 877 -40.94 -39.82 -11.48
CA GLU A 877 -41.89 -40.22 -12.54
C GLU A 877 -41.77 -39.35 -13.80
N GLN A 878 -41.26 -38.12 -13.69
CA GLN A 878 -41.00 -37.21 -14.83
C GLN A 878 -39.67 -37.46 -15.55
N GLU A 879 -38.75 -38.27 -15.00
CA GLU A 879 -37.40 -38.49 -15.53
C GLU A 879 -37.18 -39.84 -16.24
N GLN A 880 -38.24 -40.56 -16.67
CA GLN A 880 -38.08 -41.74 -17.53
C GLN A 880 -38.15 -41.38 -19.03
N PRO A 881 -37.07 -41.55 -19.81
CA PRO A 881 -37.13 -41.49 -21.27
C PRO A 881 -37.52 -42.83 -21.88
N ASP A 882 -38.34 -42.72 -22.93
CA ASP A 882 -38.88 -43.74 -23.82
C ASP A 882 -37.81 -44.73 -24.32
N LYS A 883 -37.90 -45.99 -23.88
CA LYS A 883 -37.04 -47.11 -24.35
C LYS A 883 -37.55 -47.63 -25.69
N SER A 884 -37.46 -46.83 -26.76
CA SER A 884 -37.55 -47.34 -28.12
C SER A 884 -36.84 -46.41 -29.12
N LYS A 885 -35.51 -46.51 -29.22
CA LYS A 885 -34.70 -46.27 -30.43
C LYS A 885 -33.21 -46.40 -30.11
N GLN A 886 -32.48 -46.96 -31.07
CA GLN A 886 -31.02 -47.16 -31.13
C GLN A 886 -30.49 -48.49 -30.54
N ALA A 887 -30.96 -49.59 -31.12
CA ALA A 887 -30.02 -50.51 -31.75
C ALA A 887 -29.55 -49.89 -33.09
N THR A 888 -28.33 -50.22 -33.54
CA THR A 888 -27.62 -49.76 -34.76
C THR A 888 -26.94 -48.38 -34.69
N ARG A 889 -25.70 -48.32 -34.18
CA ARG A 889 -24.44 -48.24 -34.96
C ARG A 889 -23.25 -48.09 -34.02
#